data_AF-A0A2W2BN29-F1
#
_entry.id   AF-A0A2W2BN29-F1
#
_cell.length_a   1.000
_cell.length_b   1.000
_cell.length_c   1.000
_cell.angle_alpha   90.00
_cell.angle_beta   90.00
_cell.angle_gamma   90.00
#
_symmetry.space_group_name_H-M   'P 1'
#
loop_
_entity.id
_entity.type
_entity.pdbx_description
1 polymer ?
#
loop_
_entity_poly.entity_id
_entity_poly.type
_entity_poly.pdbx_seq_one_letter_code
_entity_poly.pdbx_strand_id
1 'polypeptide(L)'
;MWTRTLPAAGLAGVLLTVSAALTAPAAPEIPAPALREPEDRSQPWAHEPSVEEPATPSLLSRAPSTDDLPGQPSDDVIVDVPVNPNDASIPLNLTPYHAIPPAVRALQESDRVSVEIIGQSAGGRDLHLVVVTSPMTDAEWTEWQRLSDLRTEDPDAAIAAMQAGAYDDWKSPLFVNSNIHGNEWEGTDATLQVLDQLAFSADAEVTELLDQHVIAMVVTNNPDGRVAGTRANGNGFDINRDYITASQPEARAVRAQLIRYEPLTMLDEHGYTGTTLIEPTTGPHGENYEYDLYIRQAIRNGLAMEQAVLGLGEPRVTAVNIPFRDQTDGWDDWPPIFTPMYAMYHGAVGHTVEIPLNPRGIPDAQIAERHERTRINTAVSRATIEANFAWAYENRMSLLADQLEIFRRGEAGESSRPIDDGLALSLALGANKETFLQDYPRAYVIEAERRGDAAAARLAQFLLDNDVEVHQARRPFTAGGVRYPAGAYVVDMFQAKRGLANTILDVGRDVTTNFPTMYDISAWSQASLWGADVATVPAGGALETRALSEIDVVAPTGWVAPDPVAHFGFEADTLAGIQAVNAFVAAGVTVRRTTSGAFTVPGSARAVVEEAAATYGIAFTALSASAVRGAVPVSVDRVGTSASADEVHALARMGFATTNVNAAGFNAGTYAFADFDALYVSTTGFDPRQLDATQQAAFTAWRAAGGTIVGRGNGGVQFNARATLLPVTAVVARSDANGIVAVVNDPASPVTGDALSSSFVSAPRHFTGLGAGLRVDQRLGGAGFFLAGHWIGQETAAGQPVIVSGVAGGADVTLFATEPLYRSHPEGLFPQVANALWQ
;
A
#
# COMPACT_ATOMS: atom_id res chain seq x y z
N MET A 1 -20.65 -31.83 10.53
CA MET A 1 -20.05 -32.07 9.20
C MET A 1 -18.52 -32.10 9.25
N TRP A 2 -17.88 -31.73 10.37
CA TRP A 2 -16.43 -31.61 10.55
C TRP A 2 -15.75 -32.84 11.19
N THR A 3 -16.49 -33.86 11.61
CA THR A 3 -15.90 -35.17 11.94
C THR A 3 -16.61 -36.32 11.23
N ARG A 4 -16.10 -36.74 10.07
CA ARG A 4 -16.22 -38.15 9.67
C ARG A 4 -15.10 -38.93 10.35
N THR A 5 -15.36 -39.35 11.58
CA THR A 5 -14.58 -40.37 12.28
C THR A 5 -14.52 -41.65 11.44
N LEU A 6 -13.33 -42.03 10.99
CA LEU A 6 -13.04 -43.36 10.44
C LEU A 6 -13.04 -44.42 11.56
N PRO A 7 -13.60 -45.63 11.34
CA PRO A 7 -13.47 -46.70 12.31
C PRO A 7 -12.07 -47.30 12.23
N ALA A 8 -11.42 -47.42 13.39
CA ALA A 8 -10.20 -48.20 13.55
C ALA A 8 -10.49 -49.68 13.24
N ALA A 9 -10.00 -50.18 12.10
CA ALA A 9 -9.92 -51.60 11.79
C ALA A 9 -8.46 -52.02 11.78
N GLY A 10 -8.07 -52.79 12.80
CA GLY A 10 -6.74 -53.36 12.92
C GLY A 10 -6.41 -54.33 11.79
N LEU A 11 -5.19 -54.25 11.29
CA LEU A 11 -4.60 -55.21 10.36
C LEU A 11 -3.30 -55.74 10.96
N ALA A 12 -3.41 -56.88 11.63
CA ALA A 12 -2.31 -57.80 11.80
C ALA A 12 -2.32 -58.75 10.59
N GLY A 13 -1.23 -58.82 9.82
CA GLY A 13 -1.11 -59.82 8.76
C GLY A 13 0.00 -59.63 7.74
N VAL A 14 1.15 -60.25 8.04
CA VAL A 14 2.10 -60.91 7.11
C VAL A 14 2.88 -60.03 6.12
N LEU A 15 4.16 -59.86 6.44
CA LEU A 15 5.22 -59.49 5.48
C LEU A 15 5.31 -60.53 4.35
N LEU A 16 5.10 -60.07 3.12
CA LEU A 16 5.55 -60.72 1.89
C LEU A 16 6.28 -59.65 1.07
N THR A 17 7.61 -59.69 1.12
CA THR A 17 8.50 -58.86 0.30
C THR A 17 8.40 -59.28 -1.16
N VAL A 18 7.74 -58.45 -1.98
CA VAL A 18 7.86 -58.50 -3.44
C VAL A 18 8.40 -57.15 -3.89
N SER A 19 9.70 -57.12 -4.19
CA SER A 19 10.35 -55.98 -4.82
C SER A 19 9.93 -55.91 -6.29
N ALA A 20 8.88 -55.12 -6.57
CA ALA A 20 8.60 -54.61 -7.90
C ALA A 20 8.83 -53.10 -7.86
N ALA A 21 9.83 -52.62 -8.61
CA ALA A 21 10.06 -51.21 -8.83
C ALA A 21 8.88 -50.64 -9.62
N LEU A 22 7.87 -50.15 -8.91
CA LEU A 22 6.87 -49.26 -9.46
C LEU A 22 7.52 -47.89 -9.58
N THR A 23 7.84 -47.50 -10.81
CA THR A 23 8.13 -46.12 -11.14
C THR A 23 6.92 -45.29 -10.72
N ALA A 24 7.11 -44.41 -9.73
CA ALA A 24 6.11 -43.42 -9.40
C ALA A 24 5.74 -42.67 -10.70
N PRO A 25 4.45 -42.49 -11.03
CA PRO A 25 4.09 -41.60 -12.12
C PRO A 25 4.71 -40.24 -11.81
N ALA A 26 5.29 -39.59 -12.82
CA ALA A 26 5.77 -38.22 -12.68
C ALA A 26 4.63 -37.38 -12.09
N ALA A 27 4.93 -36.57 -11.07
CA ALA A 27 3.98 -35.60 -10.58
C ALA A 27 3.46 -34.79 -11.79
N PRO A 28 2.14 -34.52 -11.88
CA PRO A 28 1.64 -33.66 -12.94
C PRO A 28 2.44 -32.35 -12.88
N GLU A 29 2.98 -31.95 -14.02
CA GLU A 29 3.68 -30.68 -14.16
C GLU A 29 2.63 -29.60 -13.92
N ILE A 30 2.60 -29.04 -12.71
CA ILE A 30 1.74 -27.90 -12.39
C ILE A 30 2.28 -26.76 -13.25
N PRO A 31 1.50 -26.23 -14.22
CA PRO A 31 1.95 -25.08 -14.98
C PRO A 31 2.29 -23.97 -13.99
N ALA A 32 3.47 -23.36 -14.12
CA ALA A 32 3.74 -22.14 -13.38
C ALA A 32 2.57 -21.18 -13.62
N PRO A 33 1.99 -20.57 -12.57
CA PRO A 33 0.99 -19.52 -12.77
C PRO A 33 1.58 -18.49 -13.74
N ALA A 34 0.72 -17.93 -14.60
CA ALA A 34 1.18 -16.91 -15.54
C ALA A 34 1.92 -15.82 -14.76
N LEU A 35 3.22 -15.65 -15.07
CA LEU A 35 4.01 -14.55 -14.54
C LEU A 35 3.23 -13.25 -14.76
N ARG A 36 3.08 -12.49 -13.67
CA ARG A 36 2.47 -11.18 -13.54
C ARG A 36 2.27 -10.42 -14.87
N GLU A 37 1.04 -10.01 -15.15
CA GLU A 37 0.81 -8.85 -16.03
C GLU A 37 1.31 -7.61 -15.26
N PRO A 38 2.37 -6.91 -15.70
CA PRO A 38 2.81 -5.68 -15.06
C PRO A 38 1.66 -4.68 -15.05
N GLU A 39 1.62 -3.82 -14.03
CA GLU A 39 0.68 -2.69 -14.02
C GLU A 39 0.87 -1.88 -15.31
N ASP A 40 -0.18 -1.78 -16.14
CA ASP A 40 -0.10 -1.09 -17.43
C ASP A 40 -0.08 0.43 -17.22
N ARG A 41 1.12 0.96 -16.97
CA ARG A 41 1.40 2.40 -16.88
C ARG A 41 1.63 3.05 -18.26
N SER A 42 1.29 2.35 -19.35
CA SER A 42 1.47 2.85 -20.73
C SER A 42 0.26 3.60 -21.28
N GLN A 43 -0.90 3.45 -20.63
CA GLN A 43 -2.16 4.07 -21.02
C GLN A 43 -2.49 5.30 -20.16
N PRO A 44 -3.03 6.37 -20.78
CA PRO A 44 -3.47 7.54 -20.04
C PRO A 44 -4.78 7.27 -19.28
N TRP A 45 -4.86 7.77 -18.05
CA TRP A 45 -6.05 7.70 -17.21
C TRP A 45 -7.05 8.79 -17.55
N ALA A 46 -8.33 8.44 -17.69
CA ALA A 46 -9.38 9.34 -18.18
C ALA A 46 -10.39 9.78 -17.11
N HIS A 47 -10.29 9.26 -15.88
CA HIS A 47 -11.23 9.59 -14.80
C HIS A 47 -10.63 10.61 -13.83
N GLU A 48 -11.49 11.45 -13.26
CA GLU A 48 -11.08 12.33 -12.17
C GLU A 48 -10.78 11.48 -10.93
N PRO A 49 -9.58 11.62 -10.33
CA PRO A 49 -9.24 10.86 -9.13
C PRO A 49 -9.98 11.43 -7.92
N SER A 50 -10.43 10.54 -7.04
CA SER A 50 -10.84 10.87 -5.68
C SER A 50 -9.60 11.04 -4.81
N VAL A 51 -9.47 12.20 -4.19
CA VAL A 51 -8.42 12.53 -3.22
C VAL A 51 -9.09 12.96 -1.93
N GLU A 52 -8.54 12.55 -0.78
CA GLU A 52 -9.06 13.05 0.50
C GLU A 52 -8.84 14.55 0.63
N GLU A 53 -9.84 15.24 1.15
CA GLU A 53 -9.62 16.61 1.58
C GLU A 53 -8.69 16.63 2.80
N PRO A 54 -7.68 17.51 2.84
CA PRO A 54 -6.66 17.55 3.88
C PRO A 54 -7.20 17.84 5.29
N ALA A 55 -8.47 18.27 5.41
CA ALA A 55 -9.17 18.48 6.68
C ALA A 55 -10.07 17.30 7.11
N THR A 56 -10.15 16.23 6.31
CA THR A 56 -10.89 15.03 6.69
C THR A 56 -10.05 14.30 7.74
N PRO A 57 -10.58 14.02 8.94
CA PRO A 57 -9.94 13.08 9.84
C PRO A 57 -9.65 11.82 9.03
N SER A 58 -8.43 11.29 9.13
CA SER A 58 -8.07 9.97 8.57
C SER A 58 -9.24 9.02 8.80
N LEU A 59 -9.64 8.20 7.84
CA LEU A 59 -10.69 7.19 8.08
C LEU A 59 -10.35 6.24 9.25
N LEU A 60 -9.09 6.25 9.71
CA LEU A 60 -8.64 5.64 10.99
C LEU A 60 -9.12 6.39 12.25
N SER A 61 -9.55 7.63 12.10
CA SER A 61 -9.86 8.62 13.13
C SER A 61 -11.37 8.80 13.36
N ARG A 62 -12.21 7.81 13.00
CA ARG A 62 -13.28 7.54 13.98
C ARG A 62 -12.59 6.88 15.17
N ALA A 63 -11.84 7.69 15.92
CA ALA A 63 -11.50 7.40 17.29
C ALA A 63 -12.83 6.92 17.88
N PRO A 64 -12.88 5.71 18.45
CA PRO A 64 -14.05 5.27 19.19
C PRO A 64 -14.45 6.45 20.06
N SER A 65 -15.75 6.73 20.12
CA SER A 65 -16.21 7.65 21.15
C SER A 65 -15.57 7.17 22.45
N THR A 66 -15.14 8.06 23.35
CA THR A 66 -14.49 7.65 24.61
C THR A 66 -15.37 6.77 25.50
N ASP A 67 -16.59 6.47 25.05
CA ASP A 67 -17.57 5.61 25.69
C ASP A 67 -17.61 4.17 25.08
N ASP A 68 -16.95 3.88 23.95
CA ASP A 68 -16.96 2.56 23.27
C ASP A 68 -15.59 1.85 23.34
N LEU A 69 -15.58 0.55 23.68
CA LEU A 69 -14.37 -0.30 23.59
C LEU A 69 -13.99 -0.49 22.12
N PRO A 70 -12.73 -0.25 21.70
CA PRO A 70 -12.34 -0.32 20.29
C PRO A 70 -12.74 -1.64 19.62
N GLY A 71 -12.58 -2.78 20.28
CA GLY A 71 -12.87 -4.11 19.73
C GLY A 71 -14.32 -4.56 19.79
N GLN A 72 -15.20 -3.86 20.52
CA GLN A 72 -16.63 -4.19 20.52
C GLN A 72 -17.24 -3.70 19.21
N PRO A 73 -17.84 -4.58 18.39
CA PRO A 73 -18.44 -4.18 17.13
C PRO A 73 -19.73 -3.40 17.36
N SER A 74 -20.15 -2.64 16.34
CA SER A 74 -21.38 -1.85 16.37
C SER A 74 -22.29 -2.18 15.18
N ASP A 75 -23.57 -1.80 15.28
CA ASP A 75 -24.52 -1.95 14.19
C ASP A 75 -24.83 -0.60 13.54
N ASP A 76 -24.32 -0.41 12.33
CA ASP A 76 -24.66 0.72 11.48
C ASP A 76 -26.00 0.51 10.76
N VAL A 77 -26.64 1.62 10.39
CA VAL A 77 -27.86 1.60 9.58
C VAL A 77 -27.48 1.39 8.11
N ILE A 78 -27.72 0.17 7.61
CA ILE A 78 -27.38 -0.19 6.23
C ILE A 78 -28.50 0.21 5.27
N VAL A 79 -28.21 1.12 4.34
CA VAL A 79 -29.17 1.68 3.38
C VAL A 79 -29.06 1.00 2.01
N ASP A 80 -30.19 0.75 1.37
CA ASP A 80 -30.20 0.26 -0.01
C ASP A 80 -29.65 1.29 -0.99
N VAL A 81 -28.83 0.84 -1.92
CA VAL A 81 -28.31 1.68 -3.01
C VAL A 81 -29.12 1.47 -4.30
N PRO A 82 -29.12 2.44 -5.24
CA PRO A 82 -29.82 2.28 -6.51
C PRO A 82 -29.36 1.05 -7.30
N VAL A 83 -30.33 0.34 -7.90
CA VAL A 83 -30.04 -0.78 -8.80
C VAL A 83 -29.19 -0.32 -9.98
N ASN A 84 -28.03 -0.93 -10.15
CA ASN A 84 -27.20 -0.75 -11.34
C ASN A 84 -27.35 -1.97 -12.27
N PRO A 85 -28.09 -1.85 -13.39
CA PRO A 85 -28.25 -2.96 -14.33
C PRO A 85 -26.98 -3.30 -15.12
N ASN A 86 -25.97 -2.42 -15.08
CA ASN A 86 -24.68 -2.60 -15.76
C ASN A 86 -23.58 -3.15 -14.83
N ASP A 87 -23.94 -3.57 -13.62
CA ASP A 87 -22.98 -4.19 -12.70
C ASP A 87 -22.38 -5.46 -13.34
N ALA A 88 -21.06 -5.49 -13.44
CA ALA A 88 -20.32 -6.53 -14.15
C ALA A 88 -20.46 -7.92 -13.50
N SER A 89 -20.94 -8.03 -12.26
CA SER A 89 -21.22 -9.34 -11.64
C SER A 89 -22.51 -9.99 -12.14
N ILE A 90 -23.47 -9.21 -12.66
CA ILE A 90 -24.80 -9.72 -13.05
C ILE A 90 -24.69 -10.80 -14.13
N PRO A 91 -23.94 -10.60 -15.24
CA PRO A 91 -23.81 -11.62 -16.28
C PRO A 91 -23.09 -12.88 -15.81
N LEU A 92 -22.42 -12.84 -14.65
CA LEU A 92 -21.70 -13.95 -14.02
C LEU A 92 -22.58 -14.78 -13.08
N ASN A 93 -23.84 -14.36 -12.86
CA ASN A 93 -24.75 -14.92 -11.85
C ASN A 93 -24.18 -14.85 -10.43
N LEU A 94 -23.56 -13.71 -10.11
CA LEU A 94 -23.01 -13.38 -8.80
C LEU A 94 -23.69 -12.13 -8.23
N THR A 95 -23.68 -11.99 -6.91
CA THR A 95 -24.39 -10.94 -6.17
C THR A 95 -23.90 -9.55 -6.61
N PRO A 96 -24.74 -8.74 -7.28
CA PRO A 96 -24.36 -7.38 -7.65
C PRO A 96 -24.25 -6.48 -6.42
N TYR A 97 -23.46 -5.41 -6.51
CA TYR A 97 -23.19 -4.54 -5.38
C TYR A 97 -24.49 -4.00 -4.75
N HIS A 98 -25.48 -3.64 -5.58
CA HIS A 98 -26.77 -3.14 -5.07
C HIS A 98 -27.58 -4.18 -4.27
N ALA A 99 -27.23 -5.46 -4.33
CA ALA A 99 -27.84 -6.53 -3.54
C ALA A 99 -27.04 -6.85 -2.26
N ILE A 100 -25.83 -6.30 -2.08
CA ILE A 100 -25.01 -6.53 -0.88
C ILE A 100 -25.61 -5.81 0.36
N PRO A 101 -25.93 -4.51 0.34
CA PRO A 101 -26.54 -3.82 1.49
C PRO A 101 -27.79 -4.51 2.05
N PRO A 102 -28.80 -4.92 1.25
CA PRO A 102 -29.95 -5.64 1.79
C PRO A 102 -29.58 -7.03 2.33
N ALA A 103 -28.57 -7.71 1.76
CA ALA A 103 -28.13 -9.02 2.25
C ALA A 103 -27.46 -8.90 3.62
N VAL A 104 -26.53 -7.97 3.82
CA VAL A 104 -25.86 -7.81 5.13
C VAL A 104 -26.82 -7.24 6.18
N ARG A 105 -27.76 -6.37 5.80
CA ARG A 105 -28.82 -5.91 6.71
C ARG A 105 -29.70 -7.06 7.21
N ALA A 106 -29.98 -8.04 6.37
CA ALA A 106 -30.74 -9.22 6.79
C ALA A 106 -29.99 -10.05 7.84
N LEU A 107 -28.65 -10.08 7.79
CA LEU A 107 -27.84 -10.77 8.80
C LEU A 107 -27.96 -10.15 10.20
N GLN A 108 -28.23 -8.84 10.29
CA GLN A 108 -28.46 -8.13 11.57
C GLN A 108 -29.74 -8.60 12.32
N GLU A 109 -30.53 -9.51 11.75
CA GLU A 109 -31.62 -10.19 12.48
C GLU A 109 -31.08 -11.21 13.51
N SER A 110 -29.82 -11.64 13.38
CA SER A 110 -29.14 -12.53 14.34
C SER A 110 -28.47 -11.74 15.45
N ASP A 111 -28.60 -12.20 16.70
CA ASP A 111 -27.92 -11.61 17.87
C ASP A 111 -26.40 -11.89 17.91
N ARG A 112 -25.91 -12.68 16.94
CA ARG A 112 -24.49 -13.02 16.76
C ARG A 112 -23.76 -12.08 15.82
N VAL A 113 -24.48 -11.25 15.08
CA VAL A 113 -23.97 -10.49 13.95
C VAL A 113 -24.00 -9.00 14.24
N SER A 114 -22.92 -8.32 13.90
CA SER A 114 -22.86 -6.86 13.80
C SER A 114 -22.37 -6.45 12.42
N VAL A 115 -22.92 -5.37 11.85
CA VAL A 115 -22.52 -4.85 10.53
C VAL A 115 -22.11 -3.39 10.63
N GLU A 116 -20.89 -3.09 10.18
CA GLU A 116 -20.28 -1.76 10.22
C GLU A 116 -19.93 -1.28 8.81
N ILE A 117 -20.11 0.02 8.56
CA ILE A 117 -19.56 0.71 7.39
C ILE A 117 -18.18 1.23 7.78
N ILE A 118 -17.13 0.51 7.38
CA ILE A 118 -15.74 0.79 7.79
C ILE A 118 -15.07 1.87 6.94
N GLY A 119 -15.75 2.39 5.94
CA GLY A 119 -15.27 3.44 5.04
C GLY A 119 -16.02 3.44 3.73
N GLN A 120 -15.60 4.33 2.82
CA GLN A 120 -16.10 4.39 1.46
C GLN A 120 -14.95 4.20 0.47
N SER A 121 -15.25 3.57 -0.66
CA SER A 121 -14.31 3.41 -1.77
C SER A 121 -14.01 4.76 -2.43
N ALA A 122 -13.01 4.79 -3.32
CA ALA A 122 -12.66 5.99 -4.07
C ALA A 122 -13.87 6.59 -4.83
N GLY A 123 -14.75 5.74 -5.34
CA GLY A 123 -16.01 6.06 -6.02
C GLY A 123 -17.22 6.24 -5.10
N GLY A 124 -17.02 6.27 -3.78
CA GLY A 124 -18.05 6.59 -2.78
C GLY A 124 -19.00 5.44 -2.43
N ARG A 125 -18.59 4.18 -2.60
CA ARG A 125 -19.38 3.00 -2.21
C ARG A 125 -18.96 2.50 -0.84
N ASP A 126 -19.93 2.18 0.02
CA ASP A 126 -19.69 1.70 1.37
C ASP A 126 -18.94 0.35 1.39
N LEU A 127 -17.89 0.27 2.21
CA LEU A 127 -17.20 -0.97 2.56
C LEU A 127 -17.87 -1.55 3.80
N HIS A 128 -18.38 -2.77 3.69
CA HIS A 128 -19.12 -3.44 4.76
C HIS A 128 -18.23 -4.47 5.46
N LEU A 129 -18.06 -4.29 6.77
CA LEU A 129 -17.50 -5.30 7.67
C LEU A 129 -18.64 -6.00 8.39
N VAL A 130 -18.63 -7.32 8.39
CA VAL A 130 -19.54 -8.14 9.19
C VAL A 130 -18.74 -8.86 10.26
N VAL A 131 -19.13 -8.67 11.53
CA VAL A 131 -18.50 -9.29 12.69
C VAL A 131 -19.46 -10.32 13.25
N VAL A 132 -19.00 -11.55 13.45
CA VAL A 132 -19.82 -12.66 13.94
C VAL A 132 -19.14 -13.33 15.14
N THR A 133 -19.86 -13.42 16.25
CA THR A 133 -19.42 -14.11 17.48
C THR A 133 -20.64 -14.51 18.32
N SER A 134 -20.52 -15.48 19.22
CA SER A 134 -21.61 -15.69 20.18
C SER A 134 -21.71 -14.48 21.11
N PRO A 135 -22.93 -14.07 21.54
CA PRO A 135 -23.13 -12.80 22.24
C PRO A 135 -22.22 -12.66 23.47
N MET A 136 -21.59 -11.49 23.60
CA MET A 136 -20.77 -11.12 24.76
C MET A 136 -21.38 -9.90 25.46
N THR A 137 -21.38 -9.93 26.79
CA THR A 137 -21.73 -8.80 27.66
C THR A 137 -20.65 -7.71 27.63
N ASP A 138 -20.99 -6.49 28.04
CA ASP A 138 -20.01 -5.38 28.12
C ASP A 138 -18.78 -5.74 28.98
N ALA A 139 -18.97 -6.56 30.03
CA ALA A 139 -17.87 -7.03 30.86
C ALA A 139 -16.95 -8.03 30.14
N GLU A 140 -17.52 -8.92 29.32
CA GLU A 140 -16.76 -9.84 28.48
C GLU A 140 -16.02 -9.10 27.37
N TRP A 141 -16.63 -8.09 26.74
CA TRP A 141 -15.94 -7.21 25.79
C TRP A 141 -14.80 -6.43 26.46
N THR A 142 -15.01 -5.95 27.69
CA THR A 142 -13.96 -5.25 28.46
C THR A 142 -12.77 -6.16 28.72
N GLU A 143 -13.02 -7.41 29.13
CA GLU A 143 -11.95 -8.38 29.39
C GLU A 143 -11.30 -8.86 28.09
N TRP A 144 -12.08 -9.03 27.02
CA TRP A 144 -11.58 -9.33 25.68
C TRP A 144 -10.60 -8.25 25.23
N GLN A 145 -10.97 -6.98 25.33
CA GLN A 145 -10.12 -5.84 24.96
C GLN A 145 -8.86 -5.81 25.82
N ARG A 146 -9.00 -5.95 27.14
CA ARG A 146 -7.86 -5.95 28.08
C ARG A 146 -6.85 -7.05 27.73
N LEU A 147 -7.31 -8.24 27.37
CA LEU A 147 -6.44 -9.34 26.96
C LEU A 147 -5.89 -9.15 25.54
N SER A 148 -6.62 -8.49 24.64
CA SER A 148 -6.12 -8.13 23.31
C SER A 148 -4.99 -7.11 23.40
N ASP A 149 -5.17 -6.02 24.15
CA ASP A 149 -4.18 -4.96 24.35
C ASP A 149 -2.91 -5.50 25.04
N LEU A 150 -3.08 -6.36 26.04
CA LEU A 150 -1.96 -6.96 26.78
C LEU A 150 -0.98 -7.69 25.85
N ARG A 151 -1.44 -8.23 24.71
CA ARG A 151 -0.58 -8.98 23.77
C ARG A 151 0.55 -8.13 23.23
N THR A 152 0.33 -6.83 23.01
CA THR A 152 1.30 -5.89 22.45
C THR A 152 1.88 -4.96 23.51
N GLU A 153 1.10 -4.55 24.52
CA GLU A 153 1.55 -3.65 25.60
C GLU A 153 2.56 -4.31 26.56
N ASP A 154 2.36 -5.58 26.90
CA ASP A 154 3.28 -6.37 27.75
C ASP A 154 3.21 -7.87 27.34
N PRO A 155 3.84 -8.24 26.21
CA PRO A 155 3.89 -9.61 25.73
C PRO A 155 4.35 -10.65 26.76
N ASP A 156 5.29 -10.31 27.64
CA ASP A 156 5.75 -11.20 28.72
C ASP A 156 4.61 -11.47 29.73
N ALA A 157 3.85 -10.44 30.12
CA ALA A 157 2.66 -10.60 30.95
C ALA A 157 1.54 -11.34 30.23
N ALA A 158 1.35 -11.12 28.92
CA ALA A 158 0.39 -11.88 28.11
C ALA A 158 0.73 -13.37 28.08
N ILE A 159 2.00 -13.73 27.90
CA ILE A 159 2.48 -15.12 27.96
C ILE A 159 2.22 -15.71 29.35
N ALA A 160 2.49 -14.97 30.42
CA ALA A 160 2.21 -15.42 31.78
C ALA A 160 0.70 -15.62 32.03
N ALA A 161 -0.14 -14.72 31.51
CA ALA A 161 -1.59 -14.81 31.58
C ALA A 161 -2.13 -16.03 30.79
N MET A 162 -1.58 -16.30 29.61
CA MET A 162 -1.88 -17.50 28.81
C MET A 162 -1.53 -18.77 29.57
N GLN A 163 -0.35 -18.85 30.18
CA GLN A 163 0.07 -20.00 30.98
C GLN A 163 -0.78 -20.19 32.25
N ALA A 164 -1.38 -19.11 32.76
CA ALA A 164 -2.30 -19.13 33.89
C ALA A 164 -3.76 -19.45 33.49
N GLY A 165 -4.05 -19.63 32.20
CA GLY A 165 -5.39 -19.94 31.69
C GLY A 165 -6.29 -18.73 31.44
N ALA A 166 -5.78 -17.50 31.49
CA ALA A 166 -6.60 -16.29 31.28
C ALA A 166 -7.16 -16.20 29.85
N TYR A 167 -6.50 -16.83 28.87
CA TYR A 167 -6.93 -16.87 27.48
C TYR A 167 -7.82 -18.10 27.14
N ASP A 168 -8.16 -18.96 28.12
CA ASP A 168 -8.95 -20.17 27.86
C ASP A 168 -10.37 -19.82 27.35
N ASP A 169 -10.97 -18.77 27.89
CA ASP A 169 -12.28 -18.25 27.48
C ASP A 169 -12.18 -17.01 26.57
N TRP A 170 -10.97 -16.55 26.24
CA TRP A 170 -10.78 -15.43 25.33
C TRP A 170 -11.12 -15.86 23.90
N LYS A 171 -11.98 -15.08 23.25
CA LYS A 171 -12.42 -15.35 21.89
C LYS A 171 -11.42 -14.82 20.87
N SER A 172 -10.71 -15.71 20.17
CA SER A 172 -9.65 -15.23 19.29
C SER A 172 -10.20 -14.61 18.00
N PRO A 173 -9.65 -13.47 17.56
CA PRO A 173 -10.07 -12.80 16.34
C PRO A 173 -9.56 -13.53 15.08
N LEU A 174 -10.43 -13.69 14.08
CA LEU A 174 -10.15 -14.22 12.75
C LEU A 174 -10.59 -13.21 11.69
N PHE A 175 -9.87 -13.10 10.57
CA PHE A 175 -10.16 -12.10 9.54
C PHE A 175 -10.25 -12.69 8.14
N VAL A 176 -11.25 -12.27 7.36
CA VAL A 176 -11.39 -12.60 5.93
C VAL A 176 -11.63 -11.31 5.14
N ASN A 177 -10.81 -11.09 4.12
CA ASN A 177 -10.99 -10.02 3.15
C ASN A 177 -11.41 -10.60 1.81
N SER A 178 -12.42 -10.03 1.17
CA SER A 178 -12.93 -10.51 -0.11
C SER A 178 -12.95 -9.41 -1.16
N ASN A 179 -12.67 -9.78 -2.41
CA ASN A 179 -12.87 -8.93 -3.58
C ASN A 179 -12.06 -7.63 -3.54
N ILE A 180 -10.79 -7.72 -3.12
CA ILE A 180 -9.80 -6.63 -3.20
C ILE A 180 -9.49 -6.25 -4.66
N HIS A 181 -9.48 -7.24 -5.55
CA HIS A 181 -9.56 -7.00 -6.98
C HIS A 181 -11.01 -7.07 -7.42
N GLY A 182 -11.52 -5.97 -7.97
CA GLY A 182 -12.94 -5.84 -8.28
C GLY A 182 -13.46 -6.90 -9.25
N ASN A 183 -12.64 -7.31 -10.21
CA ASN A 183 -12.99 -8.32 -11.20
C ASN A 183 -12.80 -9.78 -10.73
N GLU A 184 -12.65 -10.02 -9.44
CA GLU A 184 -12.51 -11.33 -8.78
C GLU A 184 -13.65 -11.48 -7.77
N TRP A 185 -14.83 -11.87 -8.26
CA TRP A 185 -16.11 -11.62 -7.56
C TRP A 185 -16.50 -12.69 -6.54
N GLU A 186 -16.08 -13.94 -6.74
CA GLU A 186 -16.66 -15.12 -6.09
C GLU A 186 -16.40 -15.19 -4.58
N GLY A 187 -15.32 -14.57 -4.09
CA GLY A 187 -15.04 -14.47 -2.65
C GLY A 187 -16.14 -13.75 -1.88
N THR A 188 -16.76 -12.72 -2.46
CA THR A 188 -17.92 -12.04 -1.85
C THR A 188 -19.10 -12.98 -1.67
N ASP A 189 -19.43 -13.76 -2.69
CA ASP A 189 -20.58 -14.68 -2.65
C ASP A 189 -20.31 -15.87 -1.71
N ALA A 190 -19.06 -16.33 -1.60
CA ALA A 190 -18.64 -17.32 -0.61
C ALA A 190 -18.76 -16.76 0.81
N THR A 191 -18.25 -15.54 1.04
CA THR A 191 -18.36 -14.82 2.32
C THR A 191 -19.82 -14.65 2.74
N LEU A 192 -20.72 -14.23 1.85
CA LEU A 192 -22.15 -14.11 2.17
C LEU A 192 -22.80 -15.45 2.55
N GLN A 193 -22.41 -16.56 1.90
CA GLN A 193 -22.90 -17.90 2.26
C GLN A 193 -22.40 -18.37 3.63
N VAL A 194 -21.12 -18.10 3.95
CA VAL A 194 -20.53 -18.45 5.25
C VAL A 194 -21.17 -17.60 6.35
N LEU A 195 -21.34 -16.29 6.13
CA LEU A 195 -21.99 -15.39 7.08
C LEU A 195 -23.43 -15.81 7.39
N ASP A 196 -24.22 -16.20 6.38
CA ASP A 196 -25.59 -16.72 6.57
C ASP A 196 -25.58 -17.98 7.47
N GLN A 197 -24.63 -18.89 7.25
CA GLN A 197 -24.48 -20.08 8.08
C GLN A 197 -24.08 -19.75 9.52
N LEU A 198 -23.11 -18.86 9.73
CA LEU A 198 -22.68 -18.44 11.07
C LEU A 198 -23.80 -17.71 11.83
N ALA A 199 -24.57 -16.88 11.12
CA ALA A 199 -25.66 -16.10 11.69
C ALA A 199 -26.83 -16.98 12.18
N PHE A 200 -27.24 -17.99 11.39
CA PHE A 200 -28.52 -18.67 11.60
C PHE A 200 -28.44 -20.18 11.87
N SER A 201 -27.28 -20.82 11.69
CA SER A 201 -27.16 -22.25 11.97
C SER A 201 -27.24 -22.55 13.47
N ALA A 202 -27.94 -23.64 13.79
CA ALA A 202 -28.00 -24.23 15.12
C ALA A 202 -27.07 -25.44 15.27
N ASP A 203 -26.21 -25.71 14.27
CA ASP A 203 -25.24 -26.80 14.34
C ASP A 203 -24.24 -26.55 15.47
N ALA A 204 -23.99 -27.59 16.28
CA ALA A 204 -23.09 -27.51 17.43
C ALA A 204 -21.69 -27.01 17.05
N GLU A 205 -21.18 -27.46 15.90
CA GLU A 205 -19.87 -27.05 15.37
C GLU A 205 -19.81 -25.53 15.10
N VAL A 206 -20.90 -24.92 14.62
CA VAL A 206 -20.97 -23.47 14.40
C VAL A 206 -21.03 -22.71 15.71
N THR A 207 -21.85 -23.19 16.67
CA THR A 207 -21.94 -22.53 17.98
C THR A 207 -20.63 -22.64 18.76
N GLU A 208 -19.96 -23.80 18.73
CA GLU A 208 -18.66 -24.01 19.37
C GLU A 208 -17.57 -23.13 18.76
N LEU A 209 -17.57 -22.96 17.43
CA LEU A 209 -16.67 -22.01 16.75
C LEU A 209 -16.90 -20.58 17.27
N LEU A 210 -18.15 -20.11 17.31
CA LEU A 210 -18.49 -18.75 17.71
C LEU A 210 -18.33 -18.48 19.23
N ASP A 211 -18.31 -19.54 20.04
CA ASP A 211 -17.95 -19.47 21.47
C ASP A 211 -16.44 -19.25 21.67
N GLN A 212 -15.62 -19.60 20.69
CA GLN A 212 -14.17 -19.48 20.76
C GLN A 212 -13.57 -18.34 19.94
N HIS A 213 -14.35 -17.69 19.07
CA HIS A 213 -13.84 -16.75 18.09
C HIS A 213 -14.69 -15.49 17.92
N VAL A 214 -14.02 -14.40 17.55
CA VAL A 214 -14.61 -13.19 16.96
C VAL A 214 -14.22 -13.20 15.48
N ILE A 215 -15.18 -13.34 14.57
CA ILE A 215 -14.88 -13.49 13.13
C ILE A 215 -15.25 -12.20 12.41
N ALA A 216 -14.27 -11.52 11.83
CA ALA A 216 -14.45 -10.28 11.08
C ALA A 216 -14.28 -10.54 9.57
N MET A 217 -15.29 -10.18 8.77
CA MET A 217 -15.29 -10.44 7.32
C MET A 217 -15.63 -9.17 6.53
N VAL A 218 -14.69 -8.71 5.69
CA VAL A 218 -14.93 -7.63 4.72
C VAL A 218 -15.56 -8.24 3.48
N VAL A 219 -16.82 -7.89 3.20
CA VAL A 219 -17.63 -8.53 2.16
C VAL A 219 -17.17 -8.15 0.75
N THR A 220 -16.80 -6.88 0.55
CA THR A 220 -16.22 -6.38 -0.70
C THR A 220 -15.26 -5.24 -0.37
N ASN A 221 -13.97 -5.45 -0.63
CA ASN A 221 -12.94 -4.45 -0.40
C ASN A 221 -12.91 -3.42 -1.55
N ASN A 222 -13.17 -3.84 -2.79
CA ASN A 222 -13.15 -2.98 -3.98
C ASN A 222 -14.52 -2.95 -4.70
N PRO A 223 -15.55 -2.33 -4.11
CA PRO A 223 -16.88 -2.27 -4.70
C PRO A 223 -16.92 -1.48 -6.01
N ASP A 224 -16.02 -0.52 -6.23
CA ASP A 224 -15.96 0.23 -7.50
C ASP A 224 -15.49 -0.66 -8.65
N GLY A 225 -14.37 -1.35 -8.46
CA GLY A 225 -13.86 -2.30 -9.43
C GLY A 225 -14.83 -3.45 -9.63
N ARG A 226 -15.55 -3.89 -8.59
CA ARG A 226 -16.60 -4.92 -8.66
C ARG A 226 -17.67 -4.57 -9.67
N VAL A 227 -18.23 -3.36 -9.53
CA VAL A 227 -19.29 -2.85 -10.40
C VAL A 227 -18.76 -2.65 -11.82
N ALA A 228 -17.54 -2.13 -11.97
CA ALA A 228 -16.92 -1.85 -13.27
C ALA A 228 -16.36 -3.09 -13.98
N GLY A 229 -16.15 -4.19 -13.25
CA GLY A 229 -15.43 -5.37 -13.72
C GLY A 229 -13.94 -5.12 -13.99
N THR A 230 -13.33 -4.23 -13.20
CA THR A 230 -11.90 -3.91 -13.26
C THR A 230 -11.18 -4.46 -12.03
N ARG A 231 -9.90 -4.82 -12.21
CA ARG A 231 -9.03 -5.20 -11.09
C ARG A 231 -8.83 -4.04 -10.12
N ALA A 232 -8.51 -2.87 -10.68
CA ALA A 232 -8.23 -1.65 -9.94
C ALA A 232 -9.50 -1.01 -9.34
N ASN A 233 -9.31 -0.15 -8.32
CA ASN A 233 -10.36 0.64 -7.68
C ASN A 233 -10.81 1.85 -8.53
N GLY A 234 -11.70 2.69 -7.98
CA GLY A 234 -12.19 3.89 -8.65
C GLY A 234 -11.11 4.90 -9.05
N ASN A 235 -9.95 4.87 -8.39
CA ASN A 235 -8.78 5.69 -8.70
C ASN A 235 -7.80 5.03 -9.68
N GLY A 236 -8.07 3.80 -10.12
CA GLY A 236 -7.18 3.05 -11.01
C GLY A 236 -5.99 2.38 -10.31
N PHE A 237 -6.02 2.22 -8.98
CA PHE A 237 -4.99 1.54 -8.21
C PHE A 237 -5.30 0.05 -8.01
N ASP A 238 -4.28 -0.79 -8.10
CA ASP A 238 -4.32 -2.14 -7.50
C ASP A 238 -4.16 -2.00 -5.98
N ILE A 239 -5.25 -2.23 -5.24
CA ILE A 239 -5.26 -2.09 -3.77
C ILE A 239 -4.33 -3.11 -3.11
N ASN A 240 -4.13 -4.29 -3.72
CA ASN A 240 -3.19 -5.31 -3.25
C ASN A 240 -1.73 -4.91 -3.55
N ARG A 241 -1.43 -3.62 -3.72
CA ARG A 241 -0.09 -3.04 -3.84
C ARG A 241 0.08 -1.78 -2.98
N ASP A 242 -0.91 -1.47 -2.15
CA ASP A 242 -1.01 -0.17 -1.47
C ASP A 242 -0.86 -0.26 0.05
N TYR A 243 -0.82 -1.44 0.69
CA TYR A 243 -0.92 -1.51 2.17
C TYR A 243 0.15 -0.72 2.95
N ILE A 244 1.41 -0.72 2.47
CA ILE A 244 2.48 0.04 3.13
C ILE A 244 2.48 1.53 2.75
N THR A 245 1.83 1.93 1.66
CA THR A 245 1.72 3.36 1.27
C THR A 245 0.44 3.98 1.83
N ALA A 246 -0.62 3.17 1.83
CA ALA A 246 -1.99 3.47 2.22
C ALA A 246 -2.51 4.76 1.58
N SER A 247 -2.30 4.88 0.26
CA SER A 247 -2.77 6.01 -0.52
C SER A 247 -4.26 5.93 -0.85
N GLN A 248 -4.83 4.73 -0.84
CA GLN A 248 -6.22 4.46 -1.20
C GLN A 248 -7.12 4.34 0.04
N PRO A 249 -8.37 4.83 -0.03
CA PRO A 249 -9.30 4.76 1.09
C PRO A 249 -9.65 3.31 1.46
N GLU A 250 -9.74 2.41 0.48
CA GLU A 250 -10.05 1.01 0.71
C GLU A 250 -8.94 0.28 1.50
N ALA A 251 -7.67 0.54 1.17
CA ALA A 251 -6.53 -0.03 1.89
C ALA A 251 -6.52 0.43 3.35
N ARG A 252 -6.74 1.73 3.60
CA ARG A 252 -6.79 2.29 4.95
C ARG A 252 -7.93 1.73 5.78
N ALA A 253 -9.13 1.60 5.20
CA ALA A 253 -10.30 1.06 5.88
C ALA A 253 -10.07 -0.39 6.34
N VAL A 254 -9.54 -1.26 5.47
CA VAL A 254 -9.25 -2.66 5.82
C VAL A 254 -8.07 -2.77 6.80
N ARG A 255 -7.01 -1.98 6.59
CA ARG A 255 -5.87 -1.90 7.52
C ARG A 255 -6.31 -1.54 8.94
N ALA A 256 -7.21 -0.56 9.08
CA ALA A 256 -7.78 -0.17 10.37
C ALA A 256 -8.38 -1.37 11.12
N GLN A 257 -9.05 -2.27 10.40
CA GLN A 257 -9.66 -3.45 11.01
C GLN A 257 -8.65 -4.54 11.33
N LEU A 258 -7.60 -4.71 10.52
CA LEU A 258 -6.48 -5.59 10.85
C LEU A 258 -5.78 -5.15 12.14
N ILE A 259 -5.63 -3.84 12.36
CA ILE A 259 -5.09 -3.27 13.60
C ILE A 259 -6.08 -3.44 14.75
N ARG A 260 -7.36 -3.12 14.53
CA ARG A 260 -8.42 -3.20 15.56
C ARG A 260 -8.57 -4.61 16.14
N TYR A 261 -8.52 -5.62 15.28
CA TYR A 261 -8.76 -7.01 15.67
C TYR A 261 -7.47 -7.82 15.88
N GLU A 262 -6.34 -7.43 15.28
CA GLU A 262 -5.06 -8.18 15.33
C GLU A 262 -5.24 -9.71 15.21
N PRO A 263 -5.80 -10.18 14.09
CA PRO A 263 -6.31 -11.54 13.99
C PRO A 263 -5.20 -12.60 14.08
N LEU A 264 -5.55 -13.79 14.57
CA LEU A 264 -4.65 -14.94 14.54
C LEU A 264 -4.46 -15.51 13.12
N THR A 265 -5.50 -15.42 12.29
CA THR A 265 -5.46 -15.84 10.88
C THR A 265 -6.09 -14.78 9.99
N MET A 266 -5.53 -14.59 8.79
CA MET A 266 -6.06 -13.69 7.78
C MET A 266 -6.14 -14.40 6.43
N LEU A 267 -7.31 -14.39 5.79
CA LEU A 267 -7.48 -14.85 4.40
C LEU A 267 -7.83 -13.68 3.48
N ASP A 268 -7.11 -13.54 2.37
CA ASP A 268 -7.47 -12.67 1.24
C ASP A 268 -7.96 -13.54 0.08
N GLU A 269 -9.20 -13.34 -0.37
CA GLU A 269 -9.84 -14.16 -1.42
C GLU A 269 -9.75 -13.50 -2.80
N HIS A 270 -9.12 -14.19 -3.76
CA HIS A 270 -8.69 -13.73 -5.10
C HIS A 270 -9.06 -14.70 -6.24
N GLY A 271 -8.77 -14.30 -7.49
CA GLY A 271 -8.76 -15.15 -8.69
C GLY A 271 -8.01 -14.53 -9.90
N TYR A 272 -7.52 -15.24 -10.92
CA TYR A 272 -7.65 -16.64 -11.20
C TYR A 272 -6.33 -17.18 -11.76
N THR A 273 -5.85 -18.31 -11.22
CA THR A 273 -4.53 -18.87 -11.53
C THR A 273 -4.59 -20.18 -12.35
N GLY A 274 -5.77 -20.64 -12.75
CA GLY A 274 -5.97 -21.91 -13.47
C GLY A 274 -5.99 -23.13 -12.55
N THR A 275 -5.06 -23.21 -11.60
CA THR A 275 -5.05 -24.15 -10.47
C THR A 275 -5.15 -23.34 -9.19
N THR A 276 -6.02 -23.76 -8.25
CA THR A 276 -6.19 -23.06 -6.97
C THR A 276 -4.82 -22.87 -6.34
N LEU A 277 -4.43 -21.64 -6.04
CA LEU A 277 -3.17 -21.34 -5.36
C LEU A 277 -3.50 -20.89 -3.93
N ILE A 278 -2.79 -21.47 -2.95
CA ILE A 278 -2.95 -21.17 -1.53
C ILE A 278 -1.56 -20.95 -0.97
N GLU A 279 -1.29 -19.75 -0.46
CA GLU A 279 -0.01 -19.44 0.21
C GLU A 279 0.23 -20.38 1.41
N PRO A 280 1.48 -20.61 1.86
CA PRO A 280 2.67 -19.74 1.80
C PRO A 280 3.36 -19.62 0.43
N THR A 281 4.08 -18.50 0.25
CA THR A 281 4.74 -18.03 -0.98
C THR A 281 6.04 -18.77 -1.31
N THR A 282 6.58 -18.53 -2.53
CA THR A 282 7.98 -18.83 -2.82
C THR A 282 8.90 -17.84 -2.13
N GLY A 283 10.19 -18.15 -1.99
CA GLY A 283 11.19 -17.14 -1.68
C GLY A 283 11.38 -16.16 -2.85
N PRO A 284 11.93 -14.96 -2.60
CA PRO A 284 12.46 -14.51 -1.31
C PRO A 284 11.44 -14.01 -0.29
N HIS A 285 11.70 -14.33 0.98
CA HIS A 285 10.89 -13.89 2.11
C HIS A 285 11.41 -12.56 2.68
N GLY A 286 10.50 -11.63 2.99
CA GLY A 286 10.82 -10.32 3.53
C GLY A 286 11.63 -10.41 4.83
N GLU A 287 12.59 -9.49 4.98
CA GLU A 287 13.62 -9.58 6.04
C GLU A 287 13.11 -9.25 7.46
N ASN A 288 11.98 -8.54 7.55
CA ASN A 288 11.37 -8.11 8.80
C ASN A 288 10.25 -9.04 9.31
N TYR A 289 10.04 -10.20 8.66
CA TYR A 289 9.07 -11.20 9.14
C TYR A 289 9.68 -12.15 10.17
N GLU A 290 8.90 -12.55 11.17
CA GLU A 290 9.20 -13.69 12.03
C GLU A 290 8.81 -15.00 11.34
N TYR A 291 9.50 -15.30 10.24
CA TYR A 291 9.08 -16.34 9.31
C TYR A 291 9.13 -17.75 9.92
N ASP A 292 9.99 -18.00 10.92
CA ASP A 292 10.06 -19.28 11.65
C ASP A 292 8.77 -19.61 12.42
N LEU A 293 8.07 -18.57 12.91
CA LEU A 293 6.80 -18.66 13.63
C LEU A 293 5.61 -18.66 12.67
N TYR A 294 5.66 -17.87 11.60
CA TYR A 294 4.63 -17.86 10.56
C TYR A 294 4.55 -19.21 9.82
N ILE A 295 5.68 -19.69 9.27
CA ILE A 295 5.66 -20.77 8.27
C ILE A 295 5.17 -22.10 8.83
N ARG A 296 5.43 -22.38 10.11
CA ARG A 296 4.98 -23.61 10.77
C ARG A 296 3.45 -23.69 10.83
N GLN A 297 2.77 -22.57 11.00
CA GLN A 297 1.30 -22.51 10.97
C GLN A 297 0.80 -22.47 9.53
N ALA A 298 1.35 -21.56 8.72
CA ALA A 298 0.91 -21.33 7.35
C ALA A 298 0.96 -22.60 6.48
N ILE A 299 2.05 -23.38 6.55
CA ILE A 299 2.14 -24.60 5.73
C ILE A 299 1.08 -25.64 6.10
N ARG A 300 0.74 -25.76 7.40
CA ARG A 300 -0.25 -26.73 7.88
C ARG A 300 -1.68 -26.27 7.58
N ASN A 301 -1.95 -24.97 7.73
CA ASN A 301 -3.22 -24.37 7.33
C ASN A 301 -3.45 -24.48 5.82
N GLY A 302 -2.43 -24.18 5.00
CA GLY A 302 -2.45 -24.36 3.55
C GLY A 302 -2.78 -25.80 3.13
N LEU A 303 -2.20 -26.80 3.80
CA LEU A 303 -2.50 -28.22 3.57
C LEU A 303 -3.93 -28.59 4.00
N ALA A 304 -4.45 -28.00 5.08
CA ALA A 304 -5.84 -28.21 5.51
C ALA A 304 -6.83 -27.63 4.51
N MET A 305 -6.58 -26.42 4.00
CA MET A 305 -7.37 -25.81 2.93
C MET A 305 -7.28 -26.61 1.62
N GLU A 306 -6.09 -27.08 1.23
CA GLU A 306 -5.94 -27.99 0.08
C GLU A 306 -6.82 -29.24 0.22
N GLN A 307 -6.80 -29.87 1.40
CA GLN A 307 -7.64 -31.03 1.66
C GLN A 307 -9.14 -30.71 1.53
N ALA A 308 -9.60 -29.55 2.02
CA ALA A 308 -10.98 -29.13 1.91
C ALA A 308 -11.39 -28.88 0.45
N VAL A 309 -10.55 -28.18 -0.32
CA VAL A 309 -10.76 -27.90 -1.74
C VAL A 309 -10.86 -29.20 -2.56
N LEU A 310 -9.92 -30.13 -2.37
CA LEU A 310 -9.96 -31.44 -3.05
C LEU A 310 -11.12 -32.30 -2.57
N GLY A 311 -11.53 -32.13 -1.30
CA GLY A 311 -12.68 -32.79 -0.68
C GLY A 311 -14.02 -32.45 -1.31
N LEU A 312 -14.12 -31.32 -2.03
CA LEU A 312 -15.30 -30.97 -2.84
C LEU A 312 -15.58 -32.01 -3.94
N GLY A 313 -14.55 -32.74 -4.39
CA GLY A 313 -14.68 -33.73 -5.46
C GLY A 313 -15.02 -33.11 -6.82
N GLU A 314 -14.73 -31.81 -7.01
CA GLU A 314 -15.02 -31.08 -8.24
C GLU A 314 -14.10 -31.54 -9.38
N PRO A 315 -14.62 -32.09 -10.49
CA PRO A 315 -13.79 -32.70 -11.53
C PRO A 315 -12.82 -31.75 -12.24
N ARG A 316 -13.04 -30.43 -12.13
CA ARG A 316 -12.20 -29.38 -12.71
C ARG A 316 -11.16 -28.83 -11.73
N VAL A 317 -11.22 -29.22 -10.46
CA VAL A 317 -10.30 -28.80 -9.38
C VAL A 317 -9.61 -30.05 -8.84
N THR A 318 -8.56 -30.47 -9.54
CA THR A 318 -7.89 -31.74 -9.28
C THR A 318 -6.58 -31.61 -8.50
N ALA A 319 -6.11 -30.38 -8.29
CA ALA A 319 -4.88 -30.06 -7.58
C ALA A 319 -4.99 -28.67 -6.94
N VAL A 320 -4.17 -28.45 -5.93
CA VAL A 320 -3.91 -27.13 -5.33
C VAL A 320 -2.40 -26.91 -5.41
N ASN A 321 -2.03 -25.67 -5.69
CA ASN A 321 -0.65 -25.20 -5.75
C ASN A 321 -0.36 -24.45 -4.44
N ILE A 322 0.54 -24.99 -3.62
CA ILE A 322 1.09 -24.29 -2.47
C ILE A 322 2.48 -23.80 -2.87
N PRO A 323 2.67 -22.50 -3.21
CA PRO A 323 3.91 -22.02 -3.85
C PRO A 323 5.19 -22.41 -3.11
N PHE A 324 5.19 -22.33 -1.78
CA PHE A 324 6.31 -22.76 -0.94
C PHE A 324 6.76 -24.22 -1.18
N ARG A 325 5.81 -25.12 -1.48
CA ARG A 325 6.00 -26.56 -1.72
C ARG A 325 6.19 -26.89 -3.19
N ASP A 326 5.50 -26.17 -4.07
CA ASP A 326 5.28 -26.58 -5.46
C ASP A 326 6.04 -25.72 -6.49
N GLN A 327 6.59 -24.57 -6.09
CA GLN A 327 7.28 -23.62 -6.97
C GLN A 327 8.64 -23.19 -6.42
N THR A 328 9.55 -22.79 -7.30
CA THR A 328 10.91 -22.34 -6.91
C THR A 328 11.08 -20.82 -6.93
N ASP A 329 10.21 -20.11 -7.63
CA ASP A 329 10.24 -18.66 -7.83
C ASP A 329 8.89 -18.16 -8.37
N GLY A 330 8.76 -16.83 -8.49
CA GLY A 330 7.67 -16.19 -9.25
C GLY A 330 6.41 -15.87 -8.45
N TRP A 331 6.39 -16.13 -7.13
CA TRP A 331 5.29 -15.76 -6.24
C TRP A 331 5.82 -15.43 -4.84
N ASP A 332 6.67 -14.40 -4.73
CA ASP A 332 7.34 -14.03 -3.48
C ASP A 332 6.57 -13.03 -2.62
N ASP A 333 6.87 -13.05 -1.32
CA ASP A 333 6.31 -12.20 -0.26
C ASP A 333 7.26 -11.11 0.20
N TRP A 334 8.29 -10.80 -0.59
CA TRP A 334 9.30 -9.80 -0.20
C TRP A 334 8.69 -8.45 0.18
N PRO A 335 7.79 -7.83 -0.62
CA PRO A 335 7.23 -6.53 -0.27
C PRO A 335 6.01 -6.61 0.67
N PRO A 336 5.89 -5.68 1.63
CA PRO A 336 4.81 -5.58 2.63
C PRO A 336 3.55 -4.89 2.06
N ILE A 337 3.29 -5.05 0.76
CA ILE A 337 2.25 -4.30 0.04
C ILE A 337 0.96 -5.09 -0.17
N PHE A 338 1.02 -6.40 0.08
CA PHE A 338 -0.10 -7.32 -0.03
C PHE A 338 -0.82 -7.42 1.33
N THR A 339 -2.13 -7.66 1.32
CA THR A 339 -2.90 -7.75 2.57
C THR A 339 -2.35 -8.81 3.54
N PRO A 340 -2.06 -10.06 3.11
CA PRO A 340 -1.56 -11.08 4.01
C PRO A 340 -0.19 -10.74 4.59
N MET A 341 0.70 -10.19 3.77
CA MET A 341 2.06 -9.81 4.15
C MET A 341 2.07 -8.62 5.11
N TYR A 342 1.14 -7.67 4.94
CA TYR A 342 0.89 -6.63 5.93
C TYR A 342 0.40 -7.23 7.26
N ALA A 343 -0.58 -8.15 7.21
CA ALA A 343 -1.14 -8.78 8.40
C ALA A 343 -0.12 -9.62 9.19
N MET A 344 0.89 -10.19 8.53
CA MET A 344 2.00 -10.90 9.18
C MET A 344 2.77 -10.01 10.18
N TYR A 345 2.86 -8.69 9.95
CA TYR A 345 3.47 -7.77 10.91
C TYR A 345 2.64 -7.57 12.18
N HIS A 346 1.34 -7.86 12.12
CA HIS A 346 0.46 -7.93 13.29
C HIS A 346 0.38 -9.37 13.84
N GLY A 347 1.30 -10.24 13.45
CA GLY A 347 1.44 -11.61 13.93
C GLY A 347 0.36 -12.57 13.43
N ALA A 348 -0.38 -12.20 12.39
CA ALA A 348 -1.39 -13.06 11.77
C ALA A 348 -0.73 -14.13 10.88
N VAL A 349 -1.35 -15.32 10.82
CA VAL A 349 -1.09 -16.30 9.77
C VAL A 349 -1.90 -15.92 8.53
N GLY A 350 -1.28 -15.14 7.65
CA GLY A 350 -1.87 -14.62 6.42
C GLY A 350 -1.77 -15.59 5.23
N HIS A 351 -2.83 -15.63 4.40
CA HIS A 351 -2.87 -16.34 3.12
C HIS A 351 -3.59 -15.53 2.04
N THR A 352 -2.98 -15.43 0.86
CA THR A 352 -3.71 -15.24 -0.41
C THR A 352 -4.28 -16.57 -0.88
N VAL A 353 -5.55 -16.59 -1.28
CA VAL A 353 -6.21 -17.70 -1.97
C VAL A 353 -6.61 -17.26 -3.38
N GLU A 354 -6.03 -17.85 -4.41
CA GLU A 354 -6.38 -17.61 -5.81
C GLU A 354 -7.23 -18.77 -6.34
N ILE A 355 -8.50 -18.50 -6.68
CA ILE A 355 -9.42 -19.52 -7.20
C ILE A 355 -9.15 -19.86 -8.69
N PRO A 356 -9.50 -21.06 -9.19
CA PRO A 356 -8.88 -21.56 -10.42
C PRO A 356 -9.48 -21.00 -11.73
N LEU A 357 -10.80 -20.86 -11.85
CA LEU A 357 -11.44 -20.82 -13.17
C LEU A 357 -11.87 -19.41 -13.60
N ASN A 358 -11.12 -18.74 -14.47
CA ASN A 358 -11.51 -17.42 -14.96
C ASN A 358 -12.85 -17.44 -15.75
N PRO A 359 -13.93 -16.78 -15.30
CA PRO A 359 -15.23 -16.73 -15.99
C PRO A 359 -15.32 -15.58 -17.01
N ARG A 360 -14.34 -14.67 -17.03
CA ARG A 360 -14.34 -13.47 -17.88
C ARG A 360 -14.06 -13.82 -19.34
N GLY A 361 -14.53 -12.98 -20.26
CA GLY A 361 -14.28 -13.13 -21.71
C GLY A 361 -15.04 -14.29 -22.39
N ILE A 362 -15.78 -15.11 -21.64
CA ILE A 362 -16.64 -16.16 -22.19
C ILE A 362 -17.84 -15.49 -22.88
N PRO A 363 -18.14 -15.76 -24.16
CA PRO A 363 -19.26 -15.12 -24.86
C PRO A 363 -20.62 -15.50 -24.26
N ASP A 364 -21.63 -14.63 -24.40
CA ASP A 364 -22.98 -14.86 -23.86
C ASP A 364 -23.66 -16.13 -24.41
N ALA A 365 -23.29 -16.57 -25.61
CA ALA A 365 -23.74 -17.84 -26.17
C ALA A 365 -23.31 -19.08 -25.33
N GLN A 366 -22.35 -18.91 -24.41
CA GLN A 366 -21.81 -19.93 -23.52
C GLN A 366 -22.05 -19.56 -22.04
N ILE A 367 -23.12 -18.84 -21.74
CA ILE A 367 -23.41 -18.37 -20.37
C ILE A 367 -23.45 -19.49 -19.32
N ALA A 368 -23.88 -20.71 -19.69
CA ALA A 368 -23.89 -21.86 -18.79
C ALA A 368 -22.47 -22.26 -18.33
N GLU A 369 -21.46 -22.14 -19.20
CA GLU A 369 -20.06 -22.41 -18.82
C GLU A 369 -19.52 -21.33 -17.89
N ARG A 370 -19.90 -20.06 -18.12
CA ARG A 370 -19.58 -18.95 -17.23
C ARG A 370 -20.15 -19.18 -15.82
N HIS A 371 -21.43 -19.54 -15.73
CA HIS A 371 -22.11 -19.83 -14.45
C HIS A 371 -21.57 -21.07 -13.75
N GLU A 372 -21.13 -22.08 -14.50
CA GLU A 372 -20.51 -23.26 -13.91
C GLU A 372 -19.14 -22.93 -13.29
N ARG A 373 -18.34 -22.07 -13.94
CA ARG A 373 -17.07 -21.60 -13.37
C ARG A 373 -17.28 -20.82 -12.09
N THR A 374 -18.23 -19.88 -12.07
CA THR A 374 -18.52 -19.09 -10.87
C THR A 374 -19.06 -19.97 -9.74
N ARG A 375 -19.94 -20.93 -10.03
CA ARG A 375 -20.39 -21.93 -9.04
C ARG A 375 -19.23 -22.70 -8.41
N ILE A 376 -18.29 -23.21 -9.22
CA ILE A 376 -17.12 -23.96 -8.75
C ILE A 376 -16.21 -23.04 -7.90
N ASN A 377 -15.89 -21.86 -8.42
CA ASN A 377 -15.02 -20.91 -7.74
C ASN A 377 -15.58 -20.46 -6.39
N THR A 378 -16.87 -20.17 -6.30
CA THR A 378 -17.55 -19.86 -5.03
C THR A 378 -17.48 -21.02 -4.06
N ALA A 379 -17.61 -22.27 -4.52
CA ALA A 379 -17.47 -23.45 -3.67
C ALA A 379 -16.02 -23.64 -3.17
N VAL A 380 -15.01 -23.36 -4.01
CA VAL A 380 -13.59 -23.39 -3.63
C VAL A 380 -13.29 -22.33 -2.56
N SER A 381 -13.68 -21.08 -2.78
CA SER A 381 -13.48 -19.98 -1.82
C SER A 381 -14.21 -20.23 -0.49
N ARG A 382 -15.43 -20.78 -0.55
CA ARG A 382 -16.13 -21.21 0.67
C ARG A 382 -15.37 -22.29 1.43
N ALA A 383 -14.83 -23.29 0.72
CA ALA A 383 -14.07 -24.37 1.34
C ALA A 383 -12.77 -23.88 2.00
N THR A 384 -12.09 -22.88 1.43
CA THR A 384 -10.88 -22.28 2.04
C THR A 384 -11.22 -21.49 3.28
N ILE A 385 -12.27 -20.65 3.25
CA ILE A 385 -12.76 -19.89 4.42
C ILE A 385 -13.10 -20.84 5.58
N GLU A 386 -13.95 -21.84 5.30
CA GLU A 386 -14.41 -22.76 6.34
C GLU A 386 -13.25 -23.62 6.89
N ALA A 387 -12.31 -24.05 6.04
CA ALA A 387 -11.14 -24.82 6.47
C ALA A 387 -10.17 -24.00 7.32
N ASN A 388 -9.99 -22.71 7.02
CA ASN A 388 -9.20 -21.81 7.86
C ASN A 388 -9.85 -21.63 9.24
N PHE A 389 -11.18 -21.48 9.31
CA PHE A 389 -11.88 -21.42 10.60
C PHE A 389 -11.75 -22.71 11.40
N ALA A 390 -11.86 -23.87 10.74
CA ALA A 390 -11.64 -25.16 11.39
C ALA A 390 -10.18 -25.31 11.90
N TRP A 391 -9.19 -24.89 11.11
CA TRP A 391 -7.79 -24.87 11.53
C TRP A 391 -7.57 -23.99 12.76
N ALA A 392 -8.14 -22.78 12.75
CA ALA A 392 -8.03 -21.84 13.86
C ALA A 392 -8.70 -22.37 15.14
N TYR A 393 -9.86 -23.02 15.02
CA TYR A 393 -10.54 -23.68 16.13
C TYR A 393 -9.67 -24.77 16.78
N GLU A 394 -9.09 -25.66 15.96
CA GLU A 394 -8.26 -26.77 16.45
C GLU A 394 -6.92 -26.30 17.05
N ASN A 395 -6.37 -25.17 16.57
CA ASN A 395 -5.00 -24.73 16.87
C ASN A 395 -4.94 -23.37 17.59
N ARG A 396 -6.06 -22.88 18.13
CA ARG A 396 -6.20 -21.54 18.72
C ARG A 396 -5.06 -21.13 19.65
N MET A 397 -4.74 -21.97 20.62
CA MET A 397 -3.70 -21.66 21.62
C MET A 397 -2.27 -21.71 21.04
N SER A 398 -2.06 -22.52 20.00
CA SER A 398 -0.77 -22.58 19.28
C SER A 398 -0.55 -21.30 18.47
N LEU A 399 -1.59 -20.86 17.75
CA LEU A 399 -1.60 -19.60 17.01
C LEU A 399 -1.36 -18.40 17.94
N LEU A 400 -2.06 -18.35 19.08
CA LEU A 400 -1.85 -17.31 20.09
C LEU A 400 -0.42 -17.33 20.64
N ALA A 401 0.12 -18.50 20.96
CA ALA A 401 1.48 -18.62 21.49
C ALA A 401 2.55 -18.10 20.50
N ASP A 402 2.41 -18.41 19.21
CA ASP A 402 3.32 -17.91 18.18
C ASP A 402 3.16 -16.38 18.01
N GLN A 403 1.94 -15.85 18.02
CA GLN A 403 1.70 -14.39 17.95
C GLN A 403 2.34 -13.66 19.14
N LEU A 404 2.16 -14.17 20.36
CA LEU A 404 2.78 -13.59 21.56
C LEU A 404 4.31 -13.64 21.51
N GLU A 405 4.90 -14.72 20.98
CA GLU A 405 6.34 -14.82 20.82
C GLU A 405 6.87 -13.81 19.79
N ILE A 406 6.13 -13.52 18.70
CA ILE A 406 6.48 -12.45 17.74
C ILE A 406 6.61 -11.12 18.47
N PHE A 407 5.60 -10.75 19.28
CA PHE A 407 5.57 -9.48 19.99
C PHE A 407 6.62 -9.41 21.11
N ARG A 408 6.83 -10.51 21.86
CA ARG A 408 7.85 -10.61 22.90
C ARG A 408 9.26 -10.47 22.32
N ARG A 409 9.56 -11.09 21.18
CA ARG A 409 10.83 -10.86 20.46
C ARG A 409 11.00 -9.39 20.05
N GLY A 410 9.87 -8.74 19.72
CA GLY A 410 9.75 -7.31 19.45
C GLY A 410 10.26 -6.44 20.60
N GLU A 411 9.58 -6.56 21.74
CA GLU A 411 9.89 -5.81 22.95
C GLU A 411 11.31 -6.10 23.46
N ALA A 412 11.78 -7.34 23.32
CA ALA A 412 13.14 -7.72 23.69
C ALA A 412 14.23 -7.20 22.72
N GLY A 413 13.85 -6.64 21.57
CA GLY A 413 14.79 -6.17 20.54
C GLY A 413 15.60 -7.29 19.89
N GLU A 414 15.04 -8.51 19.82
CA GLU A 414 15.73 -9.67 19.26
C GLU A 414 15.78 -9.61 17.72
N SER A 415 16.85 -10.16 17.13
CA SER A 415 16.97 -10.37 15.69
C SER A 415 15.99 -11.44 15.19
N SER A 416 15.61 -11.39 13.91
CA SER A 416 14.81 -12.46 13.30
C SER A 416 15.59 -13.78 13.22
N ARG A 417 14.87 -14.91 13.15
CA ARG A 417 15.44 -16.27 13.22
C ARG A 417 15.20 -17.06 11.94
N PRO A 418 16.10 -18.01 11.59
CA PRO A 418 15.90 -18.86 10.43
C PRO A 418 14.79 -19.90 10.69
N ILE A 419 14.19 -20.39 9.61
CA ILE A 419 13.20 -21.49 9.66
C ILE A 419 13.81 -22.72 10.33
N ASP A 420 13.16 -23.22 11.38
CA ASP A 420 13.56 -24.40 12.13
C ASP A 420 12.50 -25.52 12.17
N ASP A 421 11.30 -25.28 11.63
CA ASP A 421 10.22 -26.28 11.59
C ASP A 421 10.53 -27.40 10.59
N GLY A 422 10.55 -28.64 11.11
CA GLY A 422 10.94 -29.81 10.31
C GLY A 422 10.00 -30.11 9.14
N LEU A 423 8.70 -29.83 9.28
CA LEU A 423 7.75 -30.04 8.19
C LEU A 423 7.97 -29.00 7.09
N ALA A 424 8.02 -27.72 7.43
CA ALA A 424 8.31 -26.64 6.49
C ALA A 424 9.61 -26.92 5.73
N LEU A 425 10.71 -27.21 6.42
CA LEU A 425 11.99 -27.52 5.78
C LEU A 425 11.94 -28.74 4.85
N SER A 426 11.11 -29.74 5.17
CA SER A 426 10.95 -30.94 4.33
C SER A 426 10.12 -30.72 3.07
N LEU A 427 9.19 -29.75 3.11
CA LEU A 427 8.30 -29.41 2.00
C LEU A 427 8.86 -28.29 1.13
N ALA A 428 9.72 -27.44 1.67
CA ALA A 428 10.29 -26.30 0.97
C ALA A 428 10.98 -26.72 -0.35
N LEU A 429 10.51 -26.15 -1.46
CA LEU A 429 11.13 -26.35 -2.76
C LEU A 429 12.20 -25.29 -3.00
N GLY A 430 13.38 -25.71 -3.46
CA GLY A 430 14.47 -24.80 -3.80
C GLY A 430 14.91 -23.89 -2.65
N ALA A 431 14.91 -22.58 -2.90
CA ALA A 431 15.33 -21.53 -1.97
C ALA A 431 14.23 -21.07 -1.00
N ASN A 432 13.03 -21.66 -1.05
CA ASN A 432 11.91 -21.27 -0.16
C ASN A 432 12.22 -21.56 1.33
N LYS A 433 13.23 -22.38 1.64
CA LYS A 433 13.68 -22.57 3.03
C LYS A 433 14.58 -21.46 3.56
N GLU A 434 15.00 -20.53 2.71
CA GLU A 434 15.98 -19.49 3.02
C GLU A 434 15.28 -18.22 3.49
N THR A 435 15.82 -17.59 4.53
CA THR A 435 15.31 -16.35 5.11
C THR A 435 16.42 -15.32 5.20
N PHE A 436 16.05 -14.04 5.12
CA PHE A 436 16.96 -12.91 5.21
C PHE A 436 16.86 -12.33 6.62
N LEU A 437 17.82 -12.70 7.47
CA LEU A 437 17.77 -12.30 8.87
C LEU A 437 18.05 -10.81 9.03
N GLN A 438 17.35 -10.20 9.96
CA GLN A 438 17.41 -8.77 10.25
C GLN A 438 17.83 -8.56 11.71
N ASP A 439 18.88 -7.76 11.87
CA ASP A 439 19.21 -7.11 13.14
C ASP A 439 18.54 -5.73 13.17
N TYR A 440 17.98 -5.38 14.33
CA TYR A 440 17.27 -4.11 14.47
C TYR A 440 18.15 -3.04 15.12
N PRO A 441 18.04 -1.76 14.72
CA PRO A 441 18.69 -0.67 15.42
C PRO A 441 18.09 -0.50 16.82
N ARG A 442 18.73 0.32 17.67
CA ARG A 442 18.15 0.63 18.99
C ARG A 442 16.90 1.50 18.84
N ALA A 443 16.93 2.47 17.95
CA ALA A 443 15.85 3.42 17.72
C ALA A 443 16.03 4.14 16.38
N TYR A 444 14.97 4.77 15.90
CA TYR A 444 15.03 5.83 14.90
C TYR A 444 14.64 7.16 15.54
N VAL A 445 15.31 8.25 15.16
CA VAL A 445 14.96 9.61 15.55
C VAL A 445 14.50 10.34 14.29
N ILE A 446 13.22 10.70 14.24
CA ILE A 446 12.69 11.60 13.22
C ILE A 446 12.95 13.01 13.73
N GLU A 447 13.93 13.67 13.12
CA GLU A 447 14.24 15.06 13.45
C GLU A 447 13.00 15.89 13.13
N ALA A 448 12.61 16.75 14.07
CA ALA A 448 11.45 17.59 13.89
C ALA A 448 11.67 18.97 14.50
N GLU A 449 11.30 20.00 13.76
CA GLU A 449 11.05 21.31 14.36
C GLU A 449 9.67 21.36 15.02
N ARG A 450 9.54 22.15 16.09
CA ARG A 450 8.26 22.29 16.81
C ARG A 450 7.16 22.99 15.99
N ARG A 451 7.50 23.56 14.83
CA ARG A 451 6.60 24.37 13.98
C ARG A 451 6.91 24.11 12.52
N GLY A 452 5.88 23.80 11.73
CA GLY A 452 5.97 23.74 10.27
C GLY A 452 6.58 22.46 9.68
N ASP A 453 7.01 21.51 10.50
CA ASP A 453 7.66 20.29 10.02
C ASP A 453 6.62 19.21 9.62
N ALA A 454 5.94 19.47 8.51
CA ALA A 454 4.82 18.67 8.04
C ALA A 454 5.25 17.25 7.63
N ALA A 455 6.46 17.07 7.07
CA ALA A 455 6.96 15.75 6.67
C ALA A 455 7.27 14.87 7.89
N ALA A 456 7.97 15.40 8.90
CA ALA A 456 8.23 14.68 10.14
C ALA A 456 6.93 14.33 10.88
N ALA A 457 6.00 15.28 10.99
CA ALA A 457 4.70 15.07 11.60
C ALA A 457 3.87 14.01 10.86
N ARG A 458 3.86 14.04 9.53
CA ARG A 458 3.16 13.06 8.69
C ARG A 458 3.74 11.66 8.85
N LEU A 459 5.07 11.51 8.88
CA LEU A 459 5.73 10.22 9.08
C LEU A 459 5.44 9.66 10.48
N ALA A 460 5.52 10.50 11.52
CA ALA A 460 5.17 10.11 12.88
C ALA A 460 3.70 9.68 13.00
N GLN A 461 2.76 10.41 12.38
CA GLN A 461 1.35 10.02 12.36
C GLN A 461 1.15 8.73 11.56
N PHE A 462 1.89 8.54 10.46
CA PHE A 462 1.81 7.30 9.69
C PHE A 462 2.26 6.08 10.50
N LEU A 463 3.28 6.21 11.34
CA LEU A 463 3.70 5.13 12.24
C LEU A 463 2.59 4.78 13.23
N LEU A 464 1.99 5.78 13.88
CA LEU A 464 0.84 5.59 14.78
C LEU A 464 -0.36 4.94 14.07
N ASP A 465 -0.66 5.40 12.85
CA ASP A 465 -1.71 4.84 11.98
C ASP A 465 -1.47 3.36 11.58
N ASN A 466 -0.26 2.85 11.81
CA ASN A 466 0.16 1.45 11.60
C ASN A 466 0.46 0.74 12.94
N ASP A 467 -0.04 1.27 14.07
CA ASP A 467 0.10 0.67 15.41
C ASP A 467 1.56 0.61 15.91
N VAL A 468 2.43 1.47 15.39
CA VAL A 468 3.82 1.59 15.86
C VAL A 468 3.87 2.61 17.00
N GLU A 469 4.51 2.23 18.11
CA GLU A 469 4.72 3.10 19.26
C GLU A 469 5.69 4.24 18.90
N VAL A 470 5.23 5.48 19.08
CA VAL A 470 6.02 6.69 18.83
C VAL A 470 6.10 7.53 20.10
N HIS A 471 7.30 8.04 20.38
CA HIS A 471 7.54 8.96 21.47
C HIS A 471 7.91 10.35 20.96
N GLN A 472 7.56 11.41 21.68
CA GLN A 472 8.01 12.78 21.43
C GLN A 472 8.95 13.28 22.53
N ALA A 473 10.03 13.95 22.12
CA ALA A 473 10.99 14.55 23.03
C ALA A 473 10.45 15.82 23.70
N ARG A 474 10.26 15.80 25.02
CA ARG A 474 9.77 16.95 25.82
C ARG A 474 10.84 18.01 26.08
N ARG A 475 12.11 17.64 25.98
CA ARG A 475 13.30 18.48 26.15
C ARG A 475 14.42 17.93 25.27
N PRO A 476 15.49 18.71 24.98
CA PRO A 476 16.64 18.17 24.25
C PRO A 476 17.20 16.92 24.93
N PHE A 477 17.57 15.93 24.15
CA PHE A 477 17.98 14.60 24.62
C PHE A 477 19.17 14.06 23.81
N THR A 478 19.76 12.97 24.26
CA THR A 478 20.84 12.28 23.53
C THR A 478 20.45 10.86 23.14
N ALA A 479 20.71 10.49 21.90
CA ALA A 479 20.57 9.13 21.38
C ALA A 479 21.76 8.80 20.47
N GLY A 480 22.37 7.61 20.64
CA GLY A 480 23.53 7.20 19.84
C GLY A 480 24.75 8.13 19.97
N GLY A 481 24.84 8.93 21.03
CA GLY A 481 25.88 9.96 21.20
C GLY A 481 25.62 11.29 20.47
N VAL A 482 24.50 11.41 19.74
CA VAL A 482 24.05 12.63 19.07
C VAL A 482 22.99 13.34 19.92
N ARG A 483 23.03 14.67 19.95
CA ARG A 483 22.07 15.49 20.69
C ARG A 483 21.00 16.02 19.76
N TYR A 484 19.75 15.74 20.10
CA TYR A 484 18.56 16.14 19.33
C TYR A 484 17.74 17.21 20.08
N PRO A 485 16.98 18.05 19.35
CA PRO A 485 16.14 19.08 19.95
C PRO A 485 14.89 18.48 20.64
N ALA A 486 14.17 19.33 21.39
CA ALA A 486 12.81 18.99 21.84
C ALA A 486 11.85 19.06 20.64
N GLY A 487 10.84 18.19 20.62
CA GLY A 487 9.86 18.08 19.53
C GLY A 487 10.13 16.93 18.56
N ALA A 488 11.38 16.46 18.46
CA ALA A 488 11.74 15.28 17.66
C ALA A 488 10.92 14.05 18.10
N TYR A 489 10.57 13.21 17.13
CA TYR A 489 9.90 11.94 17.37
C TYR A 489 10.95 10.83 17.45
N VAL A 490 10.69 9.83 18.29
CA VAL A 490 11.56 8.70 18.53
C VAL A 490 10.74 7.43 18.43
N VAL A 491 11.19 6.52 17.58
CA VAL A 491 10.66 5.17 17.46
C VAL A 491 11.65 4.25 18.17
N ASP A 492 11.29 3.82 19.37
CA ASP A 492 12.06 2.83 20.12
C ASP A 492 11.84 1.46 19.48
N MET A 493 12.89 0.77 19.02
CA MET A 493 12.71 -0.53 18.36
C MET A 493 12.42 -1.67 19.35
N PHE A 494 12.43 -1.40 20.66
CA PHE A 494 12.06 -2.36 21.70
C PHE A 494 10.55 -2.27 21.93
N GLN A 495 9.79 -2.71 20.92
CA GLN A 495 8.33 -2.67 20.89
C GLN A 495 7.77 -3.86 20.09
N ALA A 496 6.51 -4.22 20.34
CA ALA A 496 5.87 -5.37 19.69
C ALA A 496 5.89 -5.28 18.16
N LYS A 497 5.70 -4.08 17.59
CA LYS A 497 5.62 -3.84 16.14
C LYS A 497 6.96 -3.50 15.48
N ARG A 498 8.10 -3.90 16.07
CA ARG A 498 9.45 -3.55 15.55
C ARG A 498 9.65 -3.92 14.07
N GLY A 499 9.08 -5.03 13.61
CA GLY A 499 9.20 -5.49 12.22
C GLY A 499 8.58 -4.48 11.25
N LEU A 500 7.36 -4.02 11.52
CA LEU A 500 6.67 -3.02 10.71
C LEU A 500 7.35 -1.65 10.80
N ALA A 501 7.74 -1.25 12.01
CA ALA A 501 8.49 -0.01 12.23
C ALA A 501 9.78 0.02 11.41
N ASN A 502 10.56 -1.07 11.40
CA ASN A 502 11.78 -1.19 10.61
C ASN A 502 11.47 -1.19 9.11
N THR A 503 10.42 -1.89 8.68
CA THR A 503 9.94 -1.89 7.30
C THR A 503 9.57 -0.48 6.79
N ILE A 504 9.10 0.42 7.66
CA ILE A 504 8.75 1.81 7.29
C ILE A 504 9.98 2.74 7.29
N LEU A 505 10.92 2.51 8.21
CA LEU A 505 11.99 3.46 8.55
C LEU A 505 13.37 3.09 8.00
N ASP A 506 13.65 1.81 7.81
CA ASP A 506 14.88 1.37 7.18
C ASP A 506 14.88 1.70 5.68
N VAL A 507 16.06 1.85 5.10
CA VAL A 507 16.18 2.06 3.65
C VAL A 507 15.93 0.75 2.88
N GLY A 508 16.08 -0.40 3.54
CA GLY A 508 15.98 -1.75 2.98
C GLY A 508 17.34 -2.27 2.51
N ARG A 509 17.29 -3.35 1.71
CA ARG A 509 18.47 -4.07 1.23
C ARG A 509 18.63 -4.03 -0.29
N ASP A 510 19.87 -3.89 -0.78
CA ASP A 510 20.22 -4.25 -2.15
C ASP A 510 20.25 -5.78 -2.29
N VAL A 511 19.24 -6.33 -2.96
CA VAL A 511 19.06 -7.76 -3.21
C VAL A 511 19.44 -8.18 -4.63
N THR A 512 20.10 -7.31 -5.39
CA THR A 512 20.48 -7.52 -6.79
C THR A 512 21.24 -8.82 -7.02
N THR A 513 22.13 -9.19 -6.10
CA THR A 513 22.95 -10.42 -6.21
C THR A 513 22.34 -11.63 -5.51
N ASN A 514 21.24 -11.43 -4.77
CA ASN A 514 20.58 -12.48 -4.00
C ASN A 514 19.58 -13.25 -4.87
N PHE A 515 18.87 -12.55 -5.75
CA PHE A 515 17.78 -13.14 -6.55
C PHE A 515 17.92 -12.81 -8.03
N PRO A 516 17.51 -13.73 -8.94
CA PRO A 516 17.54 -13.46 -10.38
C PRO A 516 16.40 -12.52 -10.84
N THR A 517 15.28 -12.51 -10.11
CA THR A 517 14.08 -11.72 -10.39
C THR A 517 13.31 -11.50 -9.09
N MET A 518 12.44 -10.49 -9.09
CA MET A 518 11.46 -10.22 -8.04
C MET A 518 10.05 -10.25 -8.64
N TYR A 519 9.05 -10.68 -7.87
CA TYR A 519 7.65 -10.67 -8.29
C TYR A 519 7.10 -9.24 -8.38
N ASP A 520 7.44 -8.39 -7.41
CA ASP A 520 7.06 -6.97 -7.39
C ASP A 520 8.20 -6.02 -7.00
N ILE A 521 7.85 -4.84 -6.47
CA ILE A 521 8.83 -3.94 -5.90
C ILE A 521 9.63 -4.64 -4.81
N SER A 522 10.88 -4.22 -4.68
CA SER A 522 11.88 -4.82 -3.80
C SER A 522 12.46 -3.82 -2.81
N ALA A 523 12.03 -2.56 -2.89
CA ALA A 523 12.36 -1.51 -1.95
C ALA A 523 11.19 -0.55 -1.77
N TRP A 524 11.08 -0.04 -0.56
CA TRP A 524 10.17 1.00 -0.09
C TRP A 524 10.82 1.59 1.17
N SER A 525 10.55 2.86 1.47
CA SER A 525 11.01 3.47 2.73
C SER A 525 10.38 4.86 2.84
N GLN A 526 9.44 5.03 3.76
CA GLN A 526 8.81 6.31 4.01
C GLN A 526 9.84 7.29 4.58
N ALA A 527 10.71 6.83 5.47
CA ALA A 527 11.84 7.62 5.97
C ALA A 527 12.72 8.18 4.84
N SER A 528 13.03 7.36 3.82
CA SER A 528 13.92 7.77 2.73
C SER A 528 13.21 8.52 1.60
N LEU A 529 11.88 8.47 1.50
CA LEU A 529 11.13 8.94 0.33
C LEU A 529 10.02 9.95 0.63
N TRP A 530 9.66 10.20 1.89
CA TRP A 530 8.59 11.16 2.28
C TRP A 530 9.12 12.53 2.73
N GLY A 531 10.45 12.67 2.80
CA GLY A 531 11.11 13.95 3.03
C GLY A 531 11.27 14.38 4.48
N ALA A 532 11.07 13.48 5.44
CA ALA A 532 11.48 13.68 6.82
C ALA A 532 12.96 13.31 7.00
N ASP A 533 13.69 14.06 7.83
CA ASP A 533 15.05 13.69 8.23
C ASP A 533 15.00 12.63 9.33
N VAL A 534 15.50 11.43 9.03
CA VAL A 534 15.48 10.29 9.97
C VAL A 534 16.89 9.80 10.24
N ALA A 535 17.27 9.78 11.53
CA ALA A 535 18.54 9.28 12.00
C ALA A 535 18.39 7.90 12.66
N THR A 536 19.23 6.94 12.28
CA THR A 536 19.29 5.61 12.91
C THR A 536 20.21 5.63 14.12
N VAL A 537 19.72 5.15 15.26
CA VAL A 537 20.53 4.86 16.46
C VAL A 537 20.99 3.41 16.39
N PRO A 538 22.30 3.12 16.21
CA PRO A 538 22.78 1.76 16.01
C PRO A 538 22.40 0.81 17.15
N ALA A 539 22.34 -0.49 16.85
CA ALA A 539 22.16 -1.53 17.85
C ALA A 539 23.18 -1.38 19.00
N GLY A 540 22.71 -1.50 20.25
CA GLY A 540 23.52 -1.25 21.46
C GLY A 540 23.82 0.22 21.77
N GLY A 541 23.35 1.16 20.95
CA GLY A 541 23.42 2.60 21.23
C GLY A 541 22.61 2.98 22.48
N ALA A 542 23.00 4.08 23.14
CA ALA A 542 22.25 4.60 24.28
C ALA A 542 21.06 5.47 23.83
N LEU A 543 19.93 5.39 24.56
CA LEU A 543 18.75 6.24 24.37
C LEU A 543 18.32 6.87 25.69
N GLU A 544 18.22 8.21 25.76
CA GLU A 544 17.74 8.94 26.95
C GLU A 544 16.20 8.92 27.03
N THR A 545 15.60 7.79 27.40
CA THR A 545 14.14 7.61 27.46
C THR A 545 13.41 8.57 28.42
N ARG A 546 14.08 9.06 29.48
CA ARG A 546 13.49 10.02 30.44
C ARG A 546 13.13 11.38 29.84
N ALA A 547 13.64 11.72 28.66
CA ALA A 547 13.28 12.94 27.95
C ALA A 547 12.05 12.75 27.04
N LEU A 548 11.61 11.50 26.85
CA LEU A 548 10.59 11.10 25.91
C LEU A 548 9.23 10.96 26.62
N SER A 549 8.17 11.04 25.83
CA SER A 549 6.79 10.74 26.20
C SER A 549 6.16 10.04 25.01
N GLU A 550 5.55 8.88 25.24
CA GLU A 550 4.68 8.25 24.24
C GLU A 550 3.53 9.18 23.84
N ILE A 551 3.09 9.08 22.59
CA ILE A 551 2.01 9.86 22.02
C ILE A 551 1.06 8.96 21.22
N ASP A 552 -0.24 9.24 21.29
CA ASP A 552 -1.26 8.51 20.50
C ASP A 552 -1.66 9.27 19.22
N VAL A 553 -1.29 10.56 19.14
CA VAL A 553 -1.60 11.44 18.02
C VAL A 553 -0.53 12.52 17.89
N VAL A 554 -0.21 12.89 16.65
CA VAL A 554 0.68 14.00 16.38
C VAL A 554 -0.05 15.34 16.52
N ALA A 555 0.50 16.23 17.35
CA ALA A 555 -0.07 17.56 17.53
C ALA A 555 0.08 18.42 16.24
N PRO A 556 -0.91 19.29 15.91
CA PRO A 556 -0.81 20.18 14.76
C PRO A 556 0.47 21.04 14.79
N THR A 557 1.19 21.07 13.67
CA THR A 557 2.48 21.78 13.52
C THR A 557 2.36 23.18 12.92
N GLY A 558 1.17 23.55 12.43
CA GLY A 558 0.91 24.81 11.77
C GLY A 558 1.29 26.03 12.60
N TRP A 559 1.91 27.04 11.95
CA TRP A 559 2.29 28.27 12.63
C TRP A 559 2.25 29.49 11.73
N VAL A 560 1.81 30.63 12.26
CA VAL A 560 1.81 31.91 11.55
C VAL A 560 2.50 32.98 12.38
N ALA A 561 3.39 33.76 11.75
CA ALA A 561 4.06 34.88 12.37
C ALA A 561 3.06 35.92 12.93
N PRO A 562 3.31 36.49 14.13
CA PRO A 562 2.43 37.49 14.72
C PRO A 562 2.49 38.83 13.97
N ASP A 563 1.43 39.64 14.09
CA ASP A 563 1.33 40.93 13.43
C ASP A 563 2.30 42.01 13.94
N PRO A 564 2.61 43.02 13.10
CA PRO A 564 2.19 43.19 11.69
C PRO A 564 3.15 42.50 10.70
N VAL A 565 2.61 41.86 9.66
CA VAL A 565 3.38 41.20 8.60
C VAL A 565 3.03 41.80 7.23
N ALA A 566 4.04 42.24 6.46
CA ALA A 566 3.82 42.75 5.10
C ALA A 566 3.72 41.62 4.07
N HIS A 567 4.50 40.56 4.25
CA HIS A 567 4.55 39.37 3.42
C HIS A 567 4.78 38.16 4.30
N PHE A 568 3.98 37.11 4.11
CA PHE A 568 4.27 35.79 4.69
C PHE A 568 5.17 35.01 3.75
N GLY A 569 6.13 34.27 4.30
CA GLY A 569 7.03 33.36 3.59
C GLY A 569 6.87 31.93 4.08
N PHE A 570 6.93 30.96 3.17
CA PHE A 570 6.83 29.53 3.45
C PHE A 570 7.55 28.72 2.36
N GLU A 571 7.83 27.45 2.65
CA GLU A 571 8.48 26.52 1.72
C GLU A 571 7.45 25.57 1.07
N ALA A 572 7.79 25.07 -0.14
CA ALA A 572 7.00 24.08 -0.88
C ALA A 572 7.84 22.85 -1.26
N ASP A 573 8.69 22.43 -0.33
CA ASP A 573 9.57 21.26 -0.36
C ASP A 573 8.89 19.98 0.16
N THR A 574 7.59 20.05 0.47
CA THR A 574 6.75 18.93 0.90
C THR A 574 5.42 18.97 0.16
N LEU A 575 4.69 17.84 0.12
CA LEU A 575 3.31 17.81 -0.42
C LEU A 575 2.42 18.89 0.23
N ALA A 576 2.51 19.05 1.55
CA ALA A 576 1.75 20.06 2.30
C ALA A 576 2.05 21.50 1.81
N GLY A 577 3.33 21.82 1.57
CA GLY A 577 3.72 23.11 1.03
C GLY A 577 3.23 23.33 -0.41
N ILE A 578 3.25 22.29 -1.25
CA ILE A 578 2.71 22.35 -2.62
C ILE A 578 1.19 22.60 -2.61
N GLN A 579 0.48 21.88 -1.75
CA GLN A 579 -0.96 22.06 -1.57
C GLN A 579 -1.28 23.49 -1.12
N ALA A 580 -0.50 24.07 -0.20
CA ALA A 580 -0.67 25.45 0.21
C ALA A 580 -0.48 26.44 -0.96
N VAL A 581 0.54 26.25 -1.80
CA VAL A 581 0.73 27.08 -3.02
C VAL A 581 -0.53 27.03 -3.89
N ASN A 582 -1.00 25.83 -4.22
CA ASN A 582 -2.13 25.66 -5.13
C ASN A 582 -3.46 26.12 -4.52
N ALA A 583 -3.65 25.94 -3.20
CA ALA A 583 -4.80 26.47 -2.48
C ALA A 583 -4.85 28.01 -2.51
N PHE A 584 -3.70 28.69 -2.35
CA PHE A 584 -3.65 30.14 -2.47
C PHE A 584 -3.95 30.63 -3.89
N VAL A 585 -3.43 29.95 -4.92
CA VAL A 585 -3.72 30.26 -6.32
C VAL A 585 -5.23 30.10 -6.58
N ALA A 586 -5.83 28.99 -6.14
CA ALA A 586 -7.27 28.74 -6.27
C ALA A 586 -8.12 29.79 -5.52
N ALA A 587 -7.64 30.29 -4.38
CA ALA A 587 -8.29 31.37 -3.62
C ALA A 587 -8.08 32.77 -4.23
N GLY A 588 -7.39 32.89 -5.37
CA GLY A 588 -7.08 34.18 -6.02
C GLY A 588 -6.03 35.01 -5.29
N VAL A 589 -5.27 34.41 -4.36
CA VAL A 589 -4.17 35.07 -3.66
C VAL A 589 -2.93 35.05 -4.56
N THR A 590 -2.30 36.21 -4.75
CA THR A 590 -1.05 36.28 -5.52
C THR A 590 0.10 35.62 -4.77
N VAL A 591 0.45 34.40 -5.17
CA VAL A 591 1.65 33.69 -4.73
C VAL A 591 2.84 34.12 -5.59
N ARG A 592 4.00 34.33 -4.97
CA ARG A 592 5.26 34.56 -5.68
C ARG A 592 6.38 33.66 -5.17
N ARG A 593 7.27 33.23 -6.05
CA ARG A 593 8.51 32.53 -5.70
C ARG A 593 9.66 33.52 -5.66
N THR A 594 10.40 33.55 -4.55
CA THR A 594 11.56 34.42 -4.34
C THR A 594 12.80 33.87 -5.05
N THR A 595 13.85 34.68 -5.16
CA THR A 595 15.13 34.23 -5.75
C THR A 595 15.84 33.17 -4.91
N SER A 596 15.46 33.00 -3.64
CA SER A 596 15.97 31.96 -2.75
C SER A 596 15.14 30.68 -2.77
N GLY A 597 14.12 30.58 -3.64
CA GLY A 597 13.28 29.38 -3.75
C GLY A 597 11.98 29.45 -2.92
N ALA A 598 12.01 30.15 -1.78
CA ALA A 598 10.84 30.33 -0.89
C ALA A 598 9.64 31.00 -1.56
N PHE A 599 8.44 30.66 -1.10
CA PHE A 599 7.18 31.21 -1.59
C PHE A 599 6.67 32.33 -0.68
N THR A 600 5.92 33.27 -1.25
CA THR A 600 5.37 34.40 -0.51
C THR A 600 3.98 34.82 -0.95
N VAL A 601 3.16 35.20 0.03
CA VAL A 601 1.83 35.80 -0.12
C VAL A 601 1.75 37.14 0.62
N PRO A 602 0.90 38.09 0.19
CA PRO A 602 0.78 39.38 0.86
C PRO A 602 0.22 39.22 2.28
N GLY A 603 0.65 40.09 3.20
CA GLY A 603 0.16 40.10 4.59
C GLY A 603 -1.36 40.28 4.73
N SER A 604 -2.01 40.87 3.72
CA SER A 604 -3.46 40.99 3.65
C SER A 604 -4.19 39.64 3.51
N ALA A 605 -3.49 38.56 3.14
CA ALA A 605 -4.04 37.21 3.00
C ALA A 605 -4.02 36.40 4.32
N ARG A 606 -3.80 37.06 5.48
CA ARG A 606 -3.66 36.41 6.80
C ARG A 606 -4.72 35.34 7.08
N ALA A 607 -6.00 35.59 6.79
CA ALA A 607 -7.06 34.62 7.08
C ALA A 607 -6.86 33.29 6.33
N VAL A 608 -6.52 33.36 5.03
CA VAL A 608 -6.25 32.16 4.20
C VAL A 608 -4.94 31.51 4.65
N VAL A 609 -3.96 32.30 5.11
CA VAL A 609 -2.69 31.79 5.67
C VAL A 609 -2.92 31.01 6.97
N GLU A 610 -3.79 31.51 7.86
CA GLU A 610 -4.14 30.84 9.11
C GLU A 610 -4.90 29.53 8.85
N GLU A 611 -5.80 29.52 7.87
CA GLU A 611 -6.47 28.30 7.40
C GLU A 611 -5.47 27.31 6.81
N ALA A 612 -4.60 27.73 5.89
CA ALA A 612 -3.57 26.87 5.30
C ALA A 612 -2.61 26.31 6.35
N ALA A 613 -2.19 27.11 7.34
CA ALA A 613 -1.35 26.64 8.43
C ALA A 613 -2.06 25.56 9.26
N ALA A 614 -3.34 25.76 9.58
CA ALA A 614 -4.13 24.79 10.34
C ALA A 614 -4.36 23.49 9.56
N THR A 615 -4.65 23.58 8.26
CA THR A 615 -4.96 22.44 7.39
C THR A 615 -3.72 21.64 7.02
N TYR A 616 -2.63 22.29 6.64
CA TYR A 616 -1.45 21.63 6.07
C TYR A 616 -0.29 21.46 7.07
N GLY A 617 -0.38 22.06 8.26
CA GLY A 617 0.66 21.93 9.29
C GLY A 617 1.97 22.66 8.97
N ILE A 618 1.99 23.59 8.02
CA ILE A 618 3.20 24.34 7.62
C ILE A 618 3.36 25.67 8.37
N ALA A 619 4.58 26.21 8.37
CA ALA A 619 4.91 27.48 9.02
C ALA A 619 5.00 28.65 8.04
N PHE A 620 4.43 29.78 8.45
CA PHE A 620 4.46 31.05 7.72
C PHE A 620 5.23 32.12 8.50
N THR A 621 6.40 32.50 7.99
CA THR A 621 7.29 33.50 8.59
C THR A 621 7.08 34.89 8.00
N ALA A 622 7.54 35.94 8.68
CA ALA A 622 7.46 37.30 8.14
C ALA A 622 8.67 37.58 7.22
N LEU A 623 8.41 37.95 5.96
CA LEU A 623 9.44 38.35 5.01
C LEU A 623 9.58 39.87 4.92
N SER A 624 10.82 40.32 4.76
CA SER A 624 11.15 41.73 4.52
C SER A 624 10.83 42.13 3.06
N ALA A 625 10.58 43.42 2.82
CA ALA A 625 10.40 43.94 1.47
C ALA A 625 11.63 43.70 0.55
N SER A 626 12.83 43.58 1.12
CA SER A 626 14.04 43.19 0.38
C SER A 626 14.06 41.72 -0.02
N ALA A 627 13.52 40.82 0.81
CA ALA A 627 13.50 39.38 0.55
C ALA A 627 12.57 39.02 -0.61
N VAL A 628 11.49 39.79 -0.80
CA VAL A 628 10.54 39.58 -1.90
C VAL A 628 10.93 40.31 -3.20
N ARG A 629 12.07 41.03 -3.22
CA ARG A 629 12.50 41.78 -4.40
C ARG A 629 12.90 40.81 -5.51
N GLY A 630 12.26 40.95 -6.67
CA GLY A 630 12.51 40.07 -7.81
C GLY A 630 11.74 38.74 -7.74
N ALA A 631 10.85 38.56 -6.76
CA ALA A 631 9.98 37.40 -6.69
C ALA A 631 9.01 37.37 -7.88
N VAL A 632 8.89 36.20 -8.52
CA VAL A 632 8.09 35.97 -9.72
C VAL A 632 6.74 35.35 -9.36
N PRO A 633 5.61 35.74 -9.99
CA PRO A 633 4.32 35.09 -9.77
C PRO A 633 4.36 33.60 -10.12
N VAL A 634 3.61 32.80 -9.38
CA VAL A 634 3.33 31.39 -9.69
C VAL A 634 1.88 31.30 -10.14
N SER A 635 1.63 30.77 -11.33
CA SER A 635 0.29 30.81 -11.96
C SER A 635 -0.08 29.55 -12.73
N VAL A 636 0.55 28.40 -12.46
CA VAL A 636 0.20 27.14 -13.13
C VAL A 636 -0.85 26.43 -12.29
N ASP A 637 -2.08 26.39 -12.79
CA ASP A 637 -3.20 25.69 -12.18
C ASP A 637 -3.77 24.59 -13.09
N ARG A 638 -3.73 24.77 -14.43
CA ARG A 638 -4.31 23.84 -15.41
C ARG A 638 -3.23 23.04 -16.14
N VAL A 639 -3.22 21.74 -15.90
CA VAL A 639 -2.24 20.80 -16.47
C VAL A 639 -2.92 19.84 -17.43
N GLY A 640 -2.50 19.87 -18.71
CA GLY A 640 -2.87 18.83 -19.67
C GLY A 640 -2.05 17.56 -19.40
N THR A 641 -2.69 16.45 -19.06
CA THR A 641 -2.01 15.21 -18.69
C THR A 641 -2.13 14.15 -19.78
N SER A 642 -1.07 13.38 -20.00
CA SER A 642 -1.13 12.08 -20.65
C SER A 642 -0.39 11.11 -19.76
N ALA A 643 -1.04 10.74 -18.65
CA ALA A 643 -0.42 10.09 -17.49
C ALA A 643 -1.23 8.91 -16.97
N SER A 644 -0.55 7.96 -16.31
CA SER A 644 -1.19 6.80 -15.66
C SER A 644 -1.99 7.22 -14.41
N ALA A 645 -2.85 6.32 -13.92
CA ALA A 645 -3.80 6.63 -12.86
C ALA A 645 -3.14 7.09 -11.56
N ASP A 646 -2.05 6.43 -11.17
CA ASP A 646 -1.23 6.78 -10.01
C ASP A 646 -0.67 8.22 -10.07
N GLU A 647 -0.23 8.64 -11.24
CA GLU A 647 0.36 9.96 -11.43
C GLU A 647 -0.68 11.07 -11.53
N VAL A 648 -1.82 10.78 -12.16
CA VAL A 648 -2.97 11.70 -12.15
C VAL A 648 -3.47 11.89 -10.72
N HIS A 649 -3.55 10.81 -9.94
CA HIS A 649 -3.88 10.88 -8.52
C HIS A 649 -2.85 11.69 -7.73
N ALA A 650 -1.55 11.48 -7.93
CA ALA A 650 -0.51 12.28 -7.25
C ALA A 650 -0.56 13.78 -7.63
N LEU A 651 -0.81 14.10 -8.91
CA LEU A 651 -1.02 15.48 -9.37
C LEU A 651 -2.25 16.12 -8.73
N ALA A 652 -3.35 15.38 -8.60
CA ALA A 652 -4.54 15.83 -7.91
C ALA A 652 -4.29 16.03 -6.41
N ARG A 653 -3.54 15.13 -5.75
CA ARG A 653 -3.12 15.31 -4.35
C ARG A 653 -2.31 16.59 -4.14
N MET A 654 -1.46 16.95 -5.10
CA MET A 654 -0.74 18.22 -5.10
C MET A 654 -1.64 19.45 -5.32
N GLY A 655 -2.89 19.28 -5.74
CA GLY A 655 -3.84 20.36 -6.01
C GLY A 655 -3.79 20.91 -7.44
N PHE A 656 -3.21 20.18 -8.39
CA PHE A 656 -3.26 20.56 -9.81
C PHE A 656 -4.57 20.13 -10.45
N ALA A 657 -5.20 21.02 -11.22
CA ALA A 657 -6.35 20.66 -12.05
C ALA A 657 -5.86 19.97 -13.33
N THR A 658 -6.11 18.68 -13.45
CA THR A 658 -5.63 17.87 -14.57
C THR A 658 -6.71 17.61 -15.60
N THR A 659 -6.38 17.66 -16.89
CA THR A 659 -7.25 17.20 -17.98
C THR A 659 -6.50 16.19 -18.84
N ASN A 660 -7.04 14.99 -19.03
CA ASN A 660 -6.41 14.01 -19.92
C ASN A 660 -6.48 14.51 -21.38
N VAL A 661 -5.33 14.65 -22.02
CA VAL A 661 -5.18 15.16 -23.38
C VAL A 661 -4.48 14.15 -24.30
N ASN A 662 -4.98 14.12 -25.53
CA ASN A 662 -4.40 13.44 -26.68
C ASN A 662 -4.59 14.27 -27.97
N ALA A 663 -3.95 13.84 -29.06
CA ALA A 663 -4.02 14.55 -30.34
C ALA A 663 -5.43 14.58 -30.94
N ALA A 664 -6.22 13.53 -30.74
CA ALA A 664 -7.57 13.44 -31.28
C ALA A 664 -8.50 14.50 -30.67
N GLY A 665 -8.45 14.73 -29.35
CA GLY A 665 -9.26 15.77 -28.71
C GLY A 665 -8.83 17.19 -29.08
N PHE A 666 -7.55 17.46 -29.31
CA PHE A 666 -7.10 18.76 -29.87
C PHE A 666 -7.67 18.96 -31.28
N ASN A 667 -7.56 17.95 -32.15
CA ASN A 667 -8.07 18.02 -33.52
C ASN A 667 -9.61 18.14 -33.57
N ALA A 668 -10.30 17.53 -32.62
CA ALA A 668 -11.76 17.63 -32.48
C ALA A 668 -12.21 18.96 -31.83
N GLY A 669 -11.30 19.76 -31.28
CA GLY A 669 -11.62 20.99 -30.56
C GLY A 669 -12.27 20.76 -29.20
N THR A 670 -12.07 19.58 -28.58
CA THR A 670 -12.51 19.28 -27.21
C THR A 670 -11.83 20.19 -26.19
N TYR A 671 -10.58 20.55 -26.48
CA TYR A 671 -9.75 21.48 -25.72
C TYR A 671 -8.72 22.13 -26.67
N ALA A 672 -8.16 23.27 -26.27
CA ALA A 672 -7.13 24.01 -26.98
C ALA A 672 -5.87 24.15 -26.12
N PHE A 673 -4.70 24.35 -26.75
CA PHE A 673 -3.45 24.52 -25.97
C PHE A 673 -3.49 25.73 -25.02
N ALA A 674 -4.27 26.77 -25.34
CA ALA A 674 -4.45 27.93 -24.46
C ALA A 674 -5.24 27.61 -23.16
N ASP A 675 -5.86 26.43 -23.09
CA ASP A 675 -6.58 25.97 -21.90
C ASP A 675 -5.61 25.44 -20.82
N PHE A 676 -4.33 25.29 -21.15
CA PHE A 676 -3.32 24.69 -20.27
C PHE A 676 -2.08 25.57 -20.14
N ASP A 677 -1.54 25.62 -18.93
CA ASP A 677 -0.27 26.32 -18.64
C ASP A 677 0.91 25.36 -18.76
N ALA A 678 0.67 24.07 -18.46
CA ALA A 678 1.66 23.01 -18.58
C ALA A 678 1.09 21.72 -19.18
N LEU A 679 1.99 20.91 -19.76
CA LEU A 679 1.72 19.53 -20.17
C LEU A 679 2.57 18.56 -19.35
N TYR A 680 1.94 17.56 -18.75
CA TYR A 680 2.62 16.45 -18.08
C TYR A 680 2.40 15.15 -18.87
N VAL A 681 3.46 14.61 -19.48
CA VAL A 681 3.39 13.48 -20.41
C VAL A 681 4.27 12.33 -19.94
N SER A 682 3.62 11.22 -19.63
CA SER A 682 4.29 10.09 -18.98
C SER A 682 3.90 8.74 -19.61
N THR A 683 2.82 8.72 -20.40
CA THR A 683 2.34 7.60 -21.19
C THR A 683 2.59 7.81 -22.69
N THR A 684 2.21 6.83 -23.52
CA THR A 684 2.31 6.99 -24.99
C THR A 684 1.02 7.49 -25.64
N GLY A 685 0.01 7.84 -24.84
CA GLY A 685 -1.32 8.23 -25.31
C GLY A 685 -1.36 9.53 -26.11
N PHE A 686 -0.40 10.43 -25.92
CA PHE A 686 -0.28 11.66 -26.70
C PHE A 686 0.87 11.59 -27.71
N ASP A 687 0.54 11.36 -28.99
CA ASP A 687 1.48 11.51 -30.11
C ASP A 687 1.30 12.87 -30.81
N PRO A 688 2.22 13.85 -30.62
CA PRO A 688 2.07 15.19 -31.19
C PRO A 688 2.15 15.20 -32.73
N ARG A 689 2.64 14.13 -33.37
CA ARG A 689 2.68 14.04 -34.85
C ARG A 689 1.29 13.80 -35.46
N GLN A 690 0.32 13.38 -34.64
CA GLN A 690 -1.06 13.16 -35.07
C GLN A 690 -1.91 14.43 -35.00
N LEU A 691 -1.37 15.55 -34.49
CA LEU A 691 -2.03 16.85 -34.57
C LEU A 691 -2.18 17.28 -36.03
N ASP A 692 -3.35 17.82 -36.39
CA ASP A 692 -3.57 18.42 -37.69
C ASP A 692 -2.74 19.70 -37.86
N ALA A 693 -2.71 20.27 -39.08
CA ALA A 693 -1.89 21.43 -39.37
C ALA A 693 -2.24 22.67 -38.51
N THR A 694 -3.51 22.82 -38.13
CA THR A 694 -3.98 23.92 -37.27
C THR A 694 -3.46 23.73 -35.86
N GLN A 695 -3.61 22.53 -35.31
CA GLN A 695 -3.18 22.23 -33.94
C GLN A 695 -1.66 22.13 -33.80
N GLN A 696 -0.93 21.75 -34.86
CA GLN A 696 0.53 21.87 -34.89
C GLN A 696 1.00 23.34 -34.79
N ALA A 697 0.30 24.25 -35.49
CA ALA A 697 0.59 25.68 -35.40
C ALA A 697 0.25 26.22 -34.01
N ALA A 698 -0.88 25.81 -33.42
CA ALA A 698 -1.27 26.17 -32.06
C ALA A 698 -0.27 25.66 -31.02
N PHE A 699 0.16 24.40 -31.11
CA PHE A 699 1.19 23.84 -30.22
C PHE A 699 2.52 24.60 -30.33
N THR A 700 2.91 24.97 -31.55
CA THR A 700 4.13 25.76 -31.77
C THR A 700 4.01 27.17 -31.20
N ALA A 701 2.86 27.82 -31.35
CA ALA A 701 2.61 29.14 -30.78
C ALA A 701 2.58 29.11 -29.25
N TRP A 702 1.95 28.10 -28.66
CA TRP A 702 1.90 27.89 -27.21
C TRP A 702 3.31 27.68 -26.62
N ARG A 703 4.15 26.86 -27.26
CA ARG A 703 5.56 26.72 -26.85
C ARG A 703 6.31 28.05 -26.96
N ALA A 704 6.14 28.78 -28.05
CA ALA A 704 6.80 30.08 -28.24
C ALA A 704 6.37 31.15 -27.21
N ALA A 705 5.21 30.96 -26.57
CA ALA A 705 4.69 31.82 -25.51
C ALA A 705 5.20 31.43 -24.10
N GLY A 706 6.04 30.40 -23.97
CA GLY A 706 6.59 29.97 -22.68
C GLY A 706 5.81 28.86 -21.99
N GLY A 707 5.07 28.02 -22.73
CA GLY A 707 4.38 26.87 -22.13
C GLY A 707 5.36 25.86 -21.51
N THR A 708 4.92 25.12 -20.48
CA THR A 708 5.79 24.20 -19.73
C THR A 708 5.51 22.73 -20.08
N ILE A 709 6.54 21.91 -20.29
CA ILE A 709 6.41 20.49 -20.63
C ILE A 709 7.24 19.64 -19.66
N VAL A 710 6.57 18.78 -18.91
CA VAL A 710 7.19 17.78 -18.05
C VAL A 710 6.99 16.41 -18.68
N GLY A 711 8.10 15.74 -19.02
CA GLY A 711 8.11 14.39 -19.56
C GLY A 711 8.67 13.40 -18.55
N ARG A 712 8.02 12.25 -18.33
CA ARG A 712 8.53 11.20 -17.44
C ARG A 712 8.63 9.86 -18.15
N GLY A 713 9.70 9.11 -17.87
CA GLY A 713 9.85 7.71 -18.28
C GLY A 713 9.74 7.50 -19.80
N ASN A 714 9.19 6.35 -20.23
CA ASN A 714 9.12 6.03 -21.66
C ASN A 714 8.22 7.01 -22.44
N GLY A 715 7.05 7.34 -21.89
CA GLY A 715 6.10 8.24 -22.55
C GLY A 715 6.68 9.62 -22.78
N GLY A 716 7.30 10.21 -21.75
CA GLY A 716 7.97 11.50 -21.85
C GLY A 716 9.11 11.52 -22.86
N VAL A 717 9.96 10.47 -22.88
CA VAL A 717 11.06 10.35 -23.86
C VAL A 717 10.53 10.26 -25.30
N GLN A 718 9.48 9.46 -25.51
CA GLN A 718 8.85 9.31 -26.82
C GLN A 718 8.20 10.63 -27.26
N PHE A 719 7.49 11.31 -26.37
CA PHE A 719 6.90 12.62 -26.64
C PHE A 719 7.97 13.65 -27.00
N ASN A 720 9.06 13.73 -26.22
CA ASN A 720 10.21 14.60 -26.47
C ASN A 720 10.79 14.40 -27.88
N ALA A 721 11.01 13.15 -28.27
CA ALA A 721 11.53 12.83 -29.60
C ALA A 721 10.54 13.19 -30.72
N ARG A 722 9.24 12.92 -30.54
CA ARG A 722 8.19 13.15 -31.54
C ARG A 722 7.87 14.64 -31.72
N ALA A 723 7.98 15.43 -30.66
CA ALA A 723 7.81 16.88 -30.67
C ALA A 723 9.09 17.66 -31.01
N THR A 724 10.22 16.96 -31.21
CA THR A 724 11.54 17.53 -31.48
C THR A 724 11.93 18.57 -30.41
N LEU A 725 11.87 18.18 -29.14
CA LEU A 725 12.17 19.04 -27.99
C LEU A 725 13.67 18.99 -27.66
N LEU A 726 14.07 18.35 -26.56
CA LEU A 726 15.45 18.33 -26.09
C LEU A 726 16.29 17.26 -26.81
N PRO A 727 17.54 17.58 -27.24
CA PRO A 727 18.50 16.61 -27.78
C PRO A 727 19.07 15.72 -26.67
N VAL A 728 18.35 14.67 -26.32
CA VAL A 728 18.76 13.65 -25.34
C VAL A 728 18.60 12.25 -25.88
N THR A 729 19.42 11.32 -25.40
CA THR A 729 19.26 9.88 -25.60
C THR A 729 18.96 9.21 -24.28
N ALA A 730 17.88 8.43 -24.18
CA ALA A 730 17.58 7.64 -23.00
C ALA A 730 18.17 6.23 -23.14
N VAL A 731 18.98 5.82 -22.17
CA VAL A 731 19.44 4.44 -22.01
C VAL A 731 18.50 3.74 -21.06
N VAL A 732 17.97 2.60 -21.47
CA VAL A 732 16.96 1.84 -20.73
C VAL A 732 17.65 0.68 -20.02
N ALA A 733 17.41 0.55 -18.72
CA ALA A 733 17.83 -0.60 -17.94
C ALA A 733 16.82 -1.75 -18.10
N ARG A 734 16.95 -2.81 -17.31
CA ARG A 734 15.96 -3.88 -17.31
C ARG A 734 14.61 -3.38 -16.81
N SER A 735 13.52 -3.92 -17.37
CA SER A 735 12.15 -3.51 -17.03
C SER A 735 11.68 -4.00 -15.66
N ASP A 736 12.31 -5.05 -15.12
CA ASP A 736 12.03 -5.63 -13.81
C ASP A 736 12.80 -4.94 -12.67
N ALA A 737 13.80 -4.10 -13.00
CA ALA A 737 14.60 -3.42 -11.99
C ALA A 737 13.81 -2.29 -11.29
N ASN A 738 13.96 -2.19 -9.97
CA ASN A 738 13.36 -1.16 -9.15
C ASN A 738 14.14 -0.99 -7.84
N GLY A 739 14.07 0.20 -7.23
CA GLY A 739 14.77 0.44 -5.97
C GLY A 739 14.87 1.89 -5.53
N ILE A 740 15.51 2.08 -4.38
CA ILE A 740 15.88 3.38 -3.83
C ILE A 740 17.33 3.66 -4.20
N VAL A 741 17.57 4.86 -4.73
CA VAL A 741 18.87 5.32 -5.20
C VAL A 741 19.28 6.60 -4.50
N ALA A 742 20.55 6.71 -4.12
CA ALA A 742 21.18 7.98 -3.81
C ALA A 742 21.39 8.80 -5.09
N VAL A 743 21.13 10.10 -4.98
CA VAL A 743 21.20 11.06 -6.08
C VAL A 743 22.00 12.29 -5.68
N VAL A 744 22.52 12.99 -6.69
CA VAL A 744 23.21 14.27 -6.54
C VAL A 744 22.41 15.32 -7.29
N ASN A 745 21.87 16.27 -6.55
CA ASN A 745 21.12 17.41 -7.07
C ASN A 745 22.07 18.55 -7.45
N ASP A 746 21.75 19.29 -8.51
CA ASP A 746 22.40 20.56 -8.82
C ASP A 746 21.81 21.67 -7.92
N PRO A 747 22.58 22.28 -7.01
CA PRO A 747 22.07 23.35 -6.13
C PRO A 747 21.56 24.58 -6.87
N ALA A 748 21.96 24.77 -8.13
CA ALA A 748 21.45 25.84 -8.99
C ALA A 748 20.17 25.45 -9.74
N SER A 749 19.70 24.20 -9.62
CA SER A 749 18.50 23.74 -10.29
C SER A 749 17.24 24.31 -9.64
N PRO A 750 16.35 24.96 -10.41
CA PRO A 750 15.02 25.33 -9.93
C PRO A 750 14.09 24.13 -9.70
N VAL A 751 14.45 22.93 -10.19
CA VAL A 751 13.69 21.68 -10.06
C VAL A 751 14.13 20.90 -8.82
N THR A 752 15.45 20.75 -8.63
CA THR A 752 16.02 19.77 -7.69
C THR A 752 16.95 20.37 -6.64
N GLY A 753 17.21 21.68 -6.65
CA GLY A 753 18.21 22.32 -5.77
C GLY A 753 18.08 21.95 -4.30
N ASP A 754 16.83 21.89 -3.81
CA ASP A 754 16.48 21.54 -2.42
C ASP A 754 15.80 20.17 -2.31
N ALA A 755 15.90 19.31 -3.34
CA ALA A 755 15.30 17.99 -3.32
C ALA A 755 16.08 17.00 -2.45
N LEU A 756 15.45 15.88 -2.12
CA LEU A 756 16.05 14.78 -1.37
C LEU A 756 17.33 14.25 -2.03
N SER A 757 18.25 13.75 -1.20
CA SER A 757 19.45 13.04 -1.64
C SER A 757 19.18 11.59 -2.04
N SER A 758 17.93 11.15 -1.97
CA SER A 758 17.41 9.86 -2.42
C SER A 758 16.34 10.06 -3.50
N SER A 759 16.11 9.03 -4.32
CA SER A 759 15.02 8.97 -5.28
C SER A 759 14.56 7.52 -5.45
N PHE A 760 13.39 7.33 -6.06
CA PHE A 760 12.89 6.03 -6.46
C PHE A 760 13.06 5.80 -7.97
N VAL A 761 13.34 4.55 -8.34
CA VAL A 761 13.39 4.09 -9.75
C VAL A 761 12.58 2.82 -9.94
N SER A 762 11.93 2.70 -11.09
CA SER A 762 11.26 1.49 -11.57
C SER A 762 11.39 1.44 -13.09
N ALA A 763 11.77 0.28 -13.65
CA ALA A 763 12.23 0.18 -15.04
C ALA A 763 13.23 1.30 -15.43
N PRO A 764 14.35 1.45 -14.67
CA PRO A 764 15.18 2.64 -14.64
C PRO A 764 15.70 3.07 -16.01
N ARG A 765 15.92 4.37 -16.13
CA ARG A 765 16.53 5.00 -17.31
C ARG A 765 17.58 6.00 -16.87
N HIS A 766 18.48 6.35 -17.78
CA HIS A 766 19.34 7.53 -17.61
C HIS A 766 19.57 8.22 -18.96
N PHE A 767 19.95 9.49 -18.92
CA PHE A 767 20.16 10.29 -20.12
C PHE A 767 21.63 10.38 -20.51
N THR A 768 21.90 10.28 -21.80
CA THR A 768 23.21 10.47 -22.42
C THR A 768 23.09 11.38 -23.65
N GLY A 769 24.22 11.73 -24.26
CA GLY A 769 24.24 12.52 -25.49
C GLY A 769 23.66 13.92 -25.32
N LEU A 770 23.86 14.54 -24.15
CA LEU A 770 23.30 15.85 -23.81
C LEU A 770 23.85 16.93 -24.76
N GLY A 771 22.97 17.55 -25.54
CA GLY A 771 23.32 18.65 -26.42
C GLY A 771 23.70 19.95 -25.68
N ALA A 772 24.16 20.95 -26.43
CA ALA A 772 24.43 22.27 -25.88
C ALA A 772 23.13 22.94 -25.38
N GLY A 773 23.18 23.59 -24.21
CA GLY A 773 22.05 24.32 -23.64
C GLY A 773 21.15 23.50 -22.71
N LEU A 774 21.45 22.22 -22.48
CA LEU A 774 20.77 21.40 -21.48
C LEU A 774 21.43 21.58 -20.11
N ARG A 775 20.61 21.62 -19.08
CA ARG A 775 21.01 21.53 -17.67
C ARG A 775 20.82 20.10 -17.19
N VAL A 776 21.74 19.64 -16.34
CA VAL A 776 21.57 18.39 -15.61
C VAL A 776 21.16 18.76 -14.20
N ASP A 777 19.89 18.55 -13.90
CA ASP A 777 19.30 18.89 -12.61
C ASP A 777 19.59 17.82 -11.57
N GLN A 778 19.67 16.55 -11.97
CA GLN A 778 19.97 15.45 -11.05
C GLN A 778 20.78 14.34 -11.72
N ARG A 779 21.68 13.72 -10.95
CA ARG A 779 22.43 12.52 -11.31
C ARG A 779 22.19 11.41 -10.31
N LEU A 780 22.32 10.17 -10.75
CA LEU A 780 22.58 9.07 -9.82
C LEU A 780 23.91 9.31 -9.10
N GLY A 781 24.02 8.85 -7.86
CA GLY A 781 25.26 8.88 -7.11
C GLY A 781 26.40 8.10 -7.80
N GLY A 782 27.59 8.19 -7.22
CA GLY A 782 28.77 7.44 -7.68
C GLY A 782 28.70 5.94 -7.33
N ALA A 783 29.85 5.35 -7.00
CA ALA A 783 29.87 3.97 -6.49
C ALA A 783 29.01 3.85 -5.21
N GLY A 784 28.17 2.82 -5.14
CA GLY A 784 27.26 2.59 -4.01
C GLY A 784 25.98 3.43 -4.04
N PHE A 785 25.59 3.98 -5.19
CA PHE A 785 24.36 4.77 -5.28
C PHE A 785 23.09 3.95 -5.10
N PHE A 786 23.11 2.65 -5.41
CA PHE A 786 21.95 1.79 -5.26
C PHE A 786 21.83 1.38 -3.79
N LEU A 787 20.84 1.92 -3.09
CA LEU A 787 20.70 1.77 -1.64
C LEU A 787 19.92 0.51 -1.29
N ALA A 788 18.82 0.26 -2.03
CA ALA A 788 17.93 -0.85 -1.79
C ALA A 788 17.14 -1.24 -3.05
N GLY A 789 16.76 -2.51 -3.14
CA GLY A 789 15.94 -3.08 -4.20
C GLY A 789 16.69 -4.09 -5.07
N HIS A 790 16.25 -4.25 -6.31
CA HIS A 790 16.79 -5.20 -7.28
C HIS A 790 17.09 -4.51 -8.61
N TRP A 791 18.37 -4.43 -8.99
CA TRP A 791 18.77 -3.89 -10.27
C TRP A 791 20.08 -4.51 -10.79
N ILE A 792 19.95 -5.60 -11.55
CA ILE A 792 21.09 -6.23 -12.24
C ILE A 792 21.70 -5.26 -13.25
N GLY A 793 23.01 -4.99 -13.12
CA GLY A 793 23.77 -4.10 -14.00
C GLY A 793 23.72 -2.61 -13.62
N GLN A 794 23.24 -2.29 -12.41
CA GLN A 794 23.12 -0.91 -11.91
C GLN A 794 24.42 -0.11 -11.96
N GLU A 795 25.58 -0.76 -11.84
CA GLU A 795 26.89 -0.11 -11.83
C GLU A 795 27.17 0.71 -13.09
N THR A 796 26.54 0.35 -14.21
CA THR A 796 26.66 1.08 -15.49
C THR A 796 25.94 2.44 -15.49
N ALA A 797 25.01 2.65 -14.56
CA ALA A 797 24.23 3.87 -14.42
C ALA A 797 24.83 4.88 -13.41
N ALA A 798 25.88 4.50 -12.67
CA ALA A 798 26.51 5.35 -11.68
C ALA A 798 26.95 6.70 -12.27
N GLY A 799 26.60 7.81 -11.60
CA GLY A 799 26.92 9.18 -12.01
C GLY A 799 26.12 9.69 -13.23
N GLN A 800 25.24 8.87 -13.82
CA GLN A 800 24.52 9.26 -15.03
C GLN A 800 23.42 10.28 -14.72
N PRO A 801 23.15 11.23 -15.63
CA PRO A 801 22.01 12.15 -15.54
C PRO A 801 20.67 11.40 -15.51
N VAL A 802 19.78 11.80 -14.60
CA VAL A 802 18.43 11.24 -14.49
C VAL A 802 17.33 12.30 -14.49
N ILE A 803 17.66 13.57 -14.25
CA ILE A 803 16.75 14.69 -14.51
C ILE A 803 17.53 15.72 -15.32
N VAL A 804 16.93 16.14 -16.44
CA VAL A 804 17.50 17.15 -17.33
C VAL A 804 16.43 18.14 -17.77
N SER A 805 16.80 19.42 -17.83
CA SER A 805 15.91 20.48 -18.28
C SER A 805 16.58 21.35 -19.35
N GLY A 806 15.75 22.06 -20.12
CA GLY A 806 16.19 23.05 -21.10
C GLY A 806 15.02 23.74 -21.77
N VAL A 807 15.31 24.69 -22.66
CA VAL A 807 14.28 25.41 -23.42
C VAL A 807 14.21 24.88 -24.85
N ALA A 808 13.02 24.51 -25.32
CA ALA A 808 12.78 24.02 -26.67
C ALA A 808 11.61 24.74 -27.35
N GLY A 809 11.89 25.52 -28.38
CA GLY A 809 10.85 26.27 -29.11
C GLY A 809 10.15 27.34 -28.26
N GLY A 810 10.81 27.82 -27.21
CA GLY A 810 10.28 28.80 -26.24
C GLY A 810 9.72 28.18 -24.95
N ALA A 811 9.42 26.87 -24.97
CA ALA A 811 8.87 26.15 -23.82
C ALA A 811 9.97 25.66 -22.88
N ASP A 812 9.72 25.72 -21.57
CA ASP A 812 10.53 25.04 -20.56
C ASP A 812 10.19 23.54 -20.57
N VAL A 813 11.22 22.71 -20.73
CA VAL A 813 11.08 21.26 -20.84
C VAL A 813 11.92 20.61 -19.75
N THR A 814 11.31 19.73 -18.96
CA THR A 814 11.99 18.90 -17.96
C THR A 814 11.69 17.43 -18.22
N LEU A 815 12.73 16.60 -18.22
CA LEU A 815 12.62 15.16 -18.41
C LEU A 815 13.10 14.40 -17.18
N PHE A 816 12.23 13.51 -16.67
CA PHE A 816 12.49 12.62 -15.55
C PHE A 816 12.76 11.19 -16.03
N ALA A 817 13.87 10.62 -15.59
CA ALA A 817 14.20 9.20 -15.72
C ALA A 817 14.05 8.42 -14.41
N THR A 818 13.84 9.14 -13.29
CA THR A 818 13.36 8.61 -12.02
C THR A 818 11.82 8.53 -12.01
N GLU A 819 11.26 7.96 -10.94
CA GLU A 819 9.83 7.72 -10.79
C GLU A 819 9.25 8.48 -9.57
N PRO A 820 9.20 9.83 -9.61
CA PRO A 820 8.85 10.65 -8.46
C PRO A 820 7.38 10.53 -8.01
N LEU A 821 6.49 10.02 -8.87
CA LEU A 821 5.06 9.87 -8.59
C LEU A 821 4.61 8.40 -8.51
N TYR A 822 5.55 7.45 -8.44
CA TYR A 822 5.26 6.01 -8.48
C TYR A 822 4.24 5.60 -7.42
N ARG A 823 3.05 5.13 -7.84
CA ARG A 823 1.99 4.68 -6.92
C ARG A 823 1.65 5.67 -5.80
N SER A 824 1.85 6.97 -6.00
CA SER A 824 1.66 7.99 -4.95
C SER A 824 2.53 7.76 -3.70
N HIS A 825 3.60 6.95 -3.77
CA HIS A 825 4.44 6.57 -2.63
C HIS A 825 5.54 7.59 -2.31
N PRO A 826 6.39 8.06 -3.25
CA PRO A 826 7.52 8.94 -2.92
C PRO A 826 7.12 10.41 -2.73
N GLU A 827 6.31 10.72 -1.72
CA GLU A 827 5.74 12.06 -1.52
C GLU A 827 6.81 13.17 -1.38
N GLY A 828 7.99 12.86 -0.85
CA GLY A 828 9.12 13.79 -0.77
C GLY A 828 9.78 14.10 -2.12
N LEU A 829 9.41 13.38 -3.19
CA LEU A 829 9.86 13.65 -4.57
C LEU A 829 8.82 14.47 -5.37
N PHE A 830 7.59 14.62 -4.86
CA PHE A 830 6.55 15.43 -5.49
C PHE A 830 6.97 16.89 -5.73
N PRO A 831 7.71 17.56 -4.82
CA PRO A 831 8.22 18.91 -5.05
C PRO A 831 9.02 19.06 -6.34
N GLN A 832 9.74 18.03 -6.78
CA GLN A 832 10.49 18.08 -8.04
C GLN A 832 9.54 18.24 -9.23
N VAL A 833 8.41 17.53 -9.24
CA VAL A 833 7.41 17.63 -10.31
C VAL A 833 6.69 18.97 -10.24
N ALA A 834 6.28 19.42 -9.05
CA ALA A 834 5.64 20.73 -8.89
C ALA A 834 6.57 21.87 -9.33
N ASN A 835 7.85 21.84 -8.92
CA ASN A 835 8.85 22.80 -9.34
C ASN A 835 9.14 22.75 -10.85
N ALA A 836 9.00 21.60 -11.49
CA ALA A 836 9.12 21.48 -12.95
C ALA A 836 7.89 22.06 -13.67
N LEU A 837 6.70 21.98 -13.06
CA LEU A 837 5.46 22.55 -13.60
C LEU A 837 5.40 24.08 -13.42
N TRP A 838 5.91 24.62 -12.32
CA TRP A 838 5.88 26.06 -12.01
C TRP A 838 6.98 26.90 -12.70
N GLN A 839 7.73 26.34 -13.65
CA GLN A 839 8.82 27.07 -14.34
C GLN A 839 8.31 28.20 -15.22
#